data_AF-A0A2P6NK13-F1
#
_entry.id   AF-A0A2P6NK13-F1
#
_cell.length_a   1.000
_cell.length_b   1.000
_cell.length_c   1.000
_cell.angle_alpha   90.00
_cell.angle_beta   90.00
_cell.angle_gamma   90.00
#
_symmetry.space_group_name_H-M   'P 1'
#
loop_
_entity.id
_entity.type
_entity.pdbx_description
1 polymer ?
#
loop_
_entity_poly.entity_id
_entity_poly.type
_entity_poly.pdbx_seq_one_letter_code
_entity_poly.pdbx_strand_id
1 'polypeptide(L)'
;MSEQRQKRRRTESGAVDASLDAPSGPIIQPVSDDQLRAVDLLNKLEHKELSLILKSVFLINEASAKIFLQQSTKFKTCVKWKKMWTVNNIGTAVTISQRPKGVSLEDTPIFEYNSFTTRTKGPSPNLHLFKINSRLMTDVKEYKVAKLSEISPYQKREVEVEKDVKVLLTNVEGKIYATAHKCTHYGAPLINGVLNSDGRIVCPWHGACFNVKTGDIEDAPALDALPTFQVRIDGDDIYVTASAETLKKGRRPPTCKSKGGESNEKVVIVGAGASGLAAAEGLREFGFGGKITLLGAEPHLPIDRTKLSKALPTDISKIQWRDEAFFKDLNIEVKPSTQVVSVDKSAKSVKTANGDVVNYDRLILAAGSKAKRLPMDGFKLKNVFVMRTVEDVKKITEARDAEGGKKNIVIVGSSFIGMETATALAKDHNVTIIGQDPVPLKPILGEKIGKFLQDLQEGNGVKFHMEAKIKDAYPSEKDSSLAGGILLEDGTKIPADFIVLGVGVAPDTEFLKNSGFSLEKDGGVSVDEYLRVKGEENIYAVGDIAHFPYMGHSGGANGQPLRIEHWNVAQNHGRTAALHISGKPQPFTNVPIFWSAQGLQLRYCGNTVNGYDDIVIQGSMEDKKFAAFYTKGEEVQAVFSVQYDPAVTKSSELMRVGQMPKKSQLAEMDIKNAPLTKPLV
;
A
#
# COMPACT_ATOMS: atom_id res chain seq x y z
N MET A 1 38.66 -58.86 -3.52
CA MET A 1 38.53 -58.86 -2.05
C MET A 1 37.19 -58.19 -1.74
N SER A 2 36.12 -58.95 -1.47
CA SER A 2 35.82 -59.69 -0.21
C SER A 2 35.22 -58.74 0.85
N GLU A 3 34.01 -58.93 1.38
CA GLU A 3 33.10 -60.10 1.33
C GLU A 3 31.60 -59.69 1.48
N GLN A 4 30.65 -60.36 0.80
CA GLN A 4 29.64 -61.30 1.36
C GLN A 4 28.72 -60.76 2.48
N ARG A 5 27.40 -61.02 2.56
CA ARG A 5 26.40 -61.67 1.66
C ARG A 5 24.96 -61.60 2.27
N GLN A 6 23.93 -61.61 1.41
CA GLN A 6 22.62 -62.32 1.62
C GLN A 6 21.66 -61.82 2.75
N LYS A 7 20.35 -62.18 2.84
CA LYS A 7 19.47 -63.10 2.05
C LYS A 7 17.96 -62.76 2.23
N ARG A 8 17.19 -62.78 1.12
CA ARG A 8 15.74 -63.17 1.01
C ARG A 8 14.70 -62.33 1.80
N ARG A 9 13.39 -62.35 1.48
CA ARG A 9 12.57 -63.16 0.53
C ARG A 9 11.87 -62.21 -0.50
N ARG A 10 11.40 -62.54 -1.72
CA ARG A 10 10.77 -63.74 -2.35
C ARG A 10 9.39 -64.08 -1.71
N THR A 11 8.27 -64.30 -2.41
CA THR A 11 7.94 -64.45 -3.85
C THR A 11 6.51 -63.87 -4.15
N GLU A 12 5.84 -63.97 -5.31
CA GLU A 12 6.08 -64.63 -6.63
C GLU A 12 5.31 -63.91 -7.78
N SER A 13 5.86 -64.01 -9.01
CA SER A 13 5.25 -64.13 -10.36
C SER A 13 3.83 -63.66 -10.76
N GLY A 14 3.75 -63.06 -11.95
CA GLY A 14 2.59 -63.01 -12.86
C GLY A 14 2.91 -62.14 -14.09
N ALA A 15 2.64 -62.57 -15.32
CA ALA A 15 3.09 -61.87 -16.54
C ALA A 15 2.19 -62.09 -17.77
N VAL A 16 2.16 -61.09 -18.66
CA VAL A 16 1.44 -60.99 -19.97
C VAL A 16 -0.10 -61.23 -19.91
N ASP A 17 -0.92 -60.71 -20.81
CA ASP A 17 -0.66 -60.08 -22.13
C ASP A 17 -1.54 -58.82 -22.38
N ALA A 18 -1.39 -58.16 -23.53
CA ALA A 18 -2.02 -56.89 -23.87
C ALA A 18 -3.32 -57.01 -24.70
N SER A 19 -4.29 -56.13 -24.40
CA SER A 19 -5.36 -55.74 -25.33
C SER A 19 -5.82 -54.30 -25.07
N LEU A 20 -6.47 -53.69 -26.06
CA LEU A 20 -7.02 -52.33 -26.02
C LEU A 20 -8.52 -52.40 -25.71
N ASP A 21 -9.05 -51.48 -24.89
CA ASP A 21 -10.29 -50.75 -25.26
C ASP A 21 -10.63 -49.52 -24.40
N ALA A 22 -11.47 -48.66 -24.99
CA ALA A 22 -12.18 -47.44 -24.53
C ALA A 22 -11.98 -46.85 -23.11
N PRO A 23 -11.77 -45.52 -22.97
CA PRO A 23 -11.92 -44.80 -21.71
C PRO A 23 -13.41 -44.59 -21.33
N SER A 24 -13.72 -44.69 -20.04
CA SER A 24 -15.08 -44.53 -19.50
C SER A 24 -15.54 -43.07 -19.40
N GLY A 25 -16.83 -42.83 -19.65
CA GLY A 25 -17.46 -41.51 -19.56
C GLY A 25 -17.75 -41.04 -18.12
N PRO A 26 -18.02 -39.75 -17.91
CA PRO A 26 -18.23 -39.19 -16.57
C PRO A 26 -19.54 -39.69 -15.93
N ILE A 27 -19.44 -40.06 -14.64
CA ILE A 27 -20.58 -40.47 -13.82
C ILE A 27 -21.42 -39.24 -13.46
N ILE A 28 -22.71 -39.25 -13.81
CA ILE A 28 -23.67 -38.21 -13.42
C ILE A 28 -24.17 -38.52 -12.00
N GLN A 29 -23.95 -37.62 -11.04
CA GLN A 29 -24.59 -37.70 -9.74
C GLN A 29 -26.05 -37.21 -9.80
N PRO A 30 -26.97 -37.81 -9.02
CA PRO A 30 -28.34 -37.33 -8.91
C PRO A 30 -28.41 -35.99 -8.15
N VAL A 31 -29.41 -35.17 -8.51
CA VAL A 31 -29.76 -33.92 -7.80
C VAL A 31 -30.24 -34.25 -6.39
N SER A 32 -29.78 -33.51 -5.38
CA SER A 32 -30.20 -33.72 -3.99
C SER A 32 -31.57 -33.11 -3.67
N ASP A 33 -32.28 -33.69 -2.70
CA ASP A 33 -33.61 -33.22 -2.29
C ASP A 33 -33.62 -31.76 -1.84
N ASP A 34 -32.52 -31.25 -1.28
CA ASP A 34 -32.42 -29.85 -0.87
C ASP A 34 -32.31 -28.88 -2.06
N GLN A 35 -31.76 -29.31 -3.20
CA GLN A 35 -31.81 -28.53 -4.45
C GLN A 35 -33.23 -28.53 -5.04
N LEU A 36 -33.98 -29.63 -4.91
CA LEU A 36 -35.39 -29.69 -5.30
C LEU A 36 -36.27 -28.79 -4.40
N ARG A 37 -36.03 -28.81 -3.07
CA ARG A 37 -36.68 -27.91 -2.10
C ARG A 37 -36.38 -26.43 -2.38
N ALA A 38 -35.16 -26.08 -2.75
CA ALA A 38 -34.81 -24.71 -3.10
C ALA A 38 -35.60 -24.19 -4.32
N VAL A 39 -35.79 -25.03 -5.35
CA VAL A 39 -36.62 -24.69 -6.52
C VAL A 39 -38.11 -24.57 -6.14
N ASP A 40 -38.61 -25.44 -5.27
CA ASP A 40 -40.02 -25.41 -4.82
C ASP A 40 -40.32 -24.23 -3.88
N LEU A 41 -39.33 -23.74 -3.12
CA LEU A 41 -39.39 -22.47 -2.38
C LEU A 41 -39.45 -21.26 -3.33
N LEU A 42 -38.55 -21.19 -4.32
CA LEU A 42 -38.49 -20.07 -5.27
C LEU A 42 -39.78 -19.92 -6.11
N ASN A 43 -40.50 -21.01 -6.37
CA ASN A 43 -41.79 -20.99 -7.07
C ASN A 43 -42.96 -20.44 -6.24
N LYS A 44 -42.80 -20.25 -4.92
CA LYS A 44 -43.85 -19.79 -4.00
C LYS A 44 -43.74 -18.31 -3.60
N LEU A 45 -42.64 -17.65 -3.99
CA LEU A 45 -42.41 -16.23 -3.70
C LEU A 45 -43.25 -15.30 -4.58
N GLU A 46 -43.70 -14.17 -4.01
CA GLU A 46 -44.44 -13.18 -4.78
C GLU A 46 -43.52 -12.32 -5.69
N HIS A 47 -44.12 -11.68 -6.70
CA HIS A 47 -43.42 -10.80 -7.65
C HIS A 47 -42.61 -9.67 -6.98
N LYS A 48 -43.01 -9.25 -5.77
CA LYS A 48 -42.32 -8.22 -4.97
C LYS A 48 -41.01 -8.75 -4.36
N GLU A 49 -40.99 -10.01 -3.93
CA GLU A 49 -39.86 -10.63 -3.23
C GLU A 49 -38.78 -11.06 -4.21
N LEU A 50 -39.18 -11.67 -5.34
CA LEU A 50 -38.28 -11.95 -6.46
C LEU A 50 -37.60 -10.68 -7.01
N SER A 51 -38.29 -9.53 -6.99
CA SER A 51 -37.71 -8.23 -7.35
C SER A 51 -36.62 -7.78 -6.37
N LEU A 52 -36.81 -8.00 -5.05
CA LEU A 52 -35.81 -7.71 -4.03
C LEU A 52 -34.57 -8.60 -4.16
N ILE A 53 -34.77 -9.91 -4.39
CA ILE A 53 -33.66 -10.87 -4.57
C ILE A 53 -32.86 -10.57 -5.85
N LEU A 54 -33.51 -10.21 -6.96
CA LEU A 54 -32.81 -9.83 -8.19
C LEU A 54 -31.99 -8.54 -8.02
N LYS A 55 -32.49 -7.57 -7.25
CA LYS A 55 -31.74 -6.33 -6.91
C LYS A 55 -30.50 -6.62 -6.05
N SER A 56 -30.60 -7.51 -5.05
CA SER A 56 -29.49 -7.80 -4.13
C SER A 56 -28.44 -8.75 -4.71
N VAL A 57 -28.84 -9.75 -5.51
CA VAL A 57 -27.92 -10.75 -6.07
C VAL A 57 -27.26 -10.29 -7.37
N PHE A 58 -27.95 -9.49 -8.20
CA PHE A 58 -27.46 -9.10 -9.53
C PHE A 58 -27.26 -7.58 -9.73
N LEU A 59 -27.49 -6.76 -8.69
CA LEU A 59 -27.25 -5.30 -8.69
C LEU A 59 -27.95 -4.52 -9.83
N ILE A 60 -29.03 -5.06 -10.40
CA ILE A 60 -29.80 -4.42 -11.47
C ILE A 60 -30.73 -3.33 -10.94
N ASN A 61 -30.90 -2.26 -11.73
CA ASN A 61 -31.83 -1.18 -11.37
C ASN A 61 -33.30 -1.63 -11.49
N GLU A 62 -34.21 -0.86 -10.88
CA GLU A 62 -35.62 -1.24 -10.78
C GLU A 62 -36.35 -1.32 -12.14
N ALA A 63 -35.98 -0.51 -13.13
CA ALA A 63 -36.56 -0.61 -14.48
C ALA A 63 -36.14 -1.93 -15.14
N SER A 64 -34.86 -2.29 -15.06
CA SER A 64 -34.33 -3.58 -15.55
C SER A 64 -34.99 -4.78 -14.85
N ALA A 65 -35.16 -4.73 -13.53
CA ALA A 65 -35.86 -5.78 -12.77
C ALA A 65 -37.33 -5.94 -13.20
N LYS A 66 -38.05 -4.83 -13.41
CA LYS A 66 -39.44 -4.85 -13.91
C LYS A 66 -39.54 -5.42 -15.33
N ILE A 67 -38.61 -5.07 -16.23
CA ILE A 67 -38.56 -5.63 -17.60
C ILE A 67 -38.31 -7.14 -17.57
N PHE A 68 -37.36 -7.61 -16.75
CA PHE A 68 -37.05 -9.04 -16.60
C PHE A 68 -38.28 -9.84 -16.10
N LEU A 69 -39.01 -9.28 -15.11
CA LEU A 69 -40.24 -9.86 -14.58
C LEU A 69 -41.44 -9.78 -15.56
N GLN A 70 -41.48 -8.80 -16.46
CA GLN A 70 -42.46 -8.75 -17.56
C GLN A 70 -42.16 -9.75 -18.67
N GLN A 71 -40.89 -10.05 -18.94
CA GLN A 71 -40.52 -11.08 -19.91
C GLN A 71 -40.77 -12.49 -19.35
N SER A 72 -40.46 -12.77 -18.08
CA SER A 72 -40.71 -14.08 -17.48
C SER A 72 -42.21 -14.41 -17.31
N THR A 73 -43.07 -13.42 -17.05
CA THR A 73 -44.53 -13.63 -17.03
C THR A 73 -45.10 -13.99 -18.39
N LYS A 74 -44.57 -13.44 -19.50
CA LYS A 74 -44.94 -13.85 -20.87
C LYS A 74 -44.55 -15.29 -21.23
N PHE A 75 -43.71 -15.96 -20.43
CA PHE A 75 -43.33 -17.36 -20.61
C PHE A 75 -44.16 -18.35 -19.77
N LYS A 76 -45.09 -17.90 -18.91
CA LYS A 76 -45.88 -18.81 -18.04
C LYS A 76 -46.99 -19.59 -18.75
N THR A 77 -47.25 -19.36 -20.05
CA THR A 77 -48.29 -20.06 -20.83
C THR A 77 -47.73 -20.92 -21.97
N CYS A 78 -46.80 -21.82 -21.67
CA CYS A 78 -46.46 -22.92 -22.59
C CYS A 78 -46.02 -24.20 -21.85
N VAL A 79 -46.93 -25.18 -21.74
CA VAL A 79 -46.67 -26.45 -21.03
C VAL A 79 -45.90 -27.42 -21.94
N LYS A 80 -44.58 -27.54 -21.75
CA LYS A 80 -43.78 -28.68 -22.22
C LYS A 80 -42.39 -28.83 -21.53
N TRP A 81 -42.38 -28.84 -20.19
CA TRP A 81 -41.15 -29.10 -19.42
C TRP A 81 -40.89 -30.60 -19.21
N LYS A 82 -40.15 -31.21 -20.13
CA LYS A 82 -39.34 -32.43 -19.90
C LYS A 82 -38.28 -32.55 -21.01
N LYS A 83 -37.01 -32.78 -20.63
CA LYS A 83 -35.79 -32.67 -21.46
C LYS A 83 -35.41 -31.26 -21.96
N MET A 84 -34.82 -30.42 -21.09
CA MET A 84 -33.88 -29.37 -21.55
C MET A 84 -32.90 -28.87 -20.47
N TRP A 85 -32.18 -29.78 -19.80
CA TRP A 85 -31.05 -29.40 -18.93
C TRP A 85 -29.84 -30.34 -19.12
N THR A 86 -29.36 -30.41 -20.36
CA THR A 86 -28.03 -30.92 -20.71
C THR A 86 -27.68 -30.38 -22.11
N VAL A 87 -26.43 -29.96 -22.31
CA VAL A 87 -25.80 -29.69 -23.62
C VAL A 87 -26.56 -28.67 -24.52
N ASN A 88 -26.21 -27.39 -24.42
CA ASN A 88 -25.27 -26.84 -25.41
C ASN A 88 -24.78 -25.42 -25.12
N ASN A 89 -23.49 -25.22 -25.36
CA ASN A 89 -22.90 -23.91 -25.66
C ASN A 89 -22.48 -23.94 -27.14
N ILE A 90 -23.36 -23.52 -28.05
CA ILE A 90 -23.12 -23.32 -29.49
C ILE A 90 -23.99 -22.16 -29.94
N GLY A 91 -23.41 -21.21 -30.69
CA GLY A 91 -24.13 -20.05 -31.20
C GLY A 91 -24.84 -20.35 -32.52
N THR A 92 -26.12 -20.00 -32.62
CA THR A 92 -26.87 -19.97 -33.88
C THR A 92 -27.24 -18.53 -34.21
N ALA A 93 -26.72 -18.00 -35.32
CA ALA A 93 -27.11 -16.68 -35.80
C ALA A 93 -28.49 -16.75 -36.46
N VAL A 94 -29.44 -15.92 -35.99
CA VAL A 94 -30.72 -15.73 -36.70
C VAL A 94 -30.49 -14.72 -37.83
N THR A 95 -30.22 -15.25 -39.02
CA THR A 95 -30.12 -14.46 -40.25
C THR A 95 -31.52 -13.98 -40.67
N ILE A 96 -31.87 -12.72 -40.36
CA ILE A 96 -33.08 -12.09 -40.91
C ILE A 96 -32.81 -11.69 -42.36
N SER A 97 -33.20 -12.56 -43.29
CA SER A 97 -33.08 -12.34 -44.73
C SER A 97 -34.26 -11.52 -45.28
N GLN A 98 -34.16 -10.19 -45.23
CA GLN A 98 -34.95 -9.32 -46.11
C GLN A 98 -34.04 -8.39 -46.90
N ARG A 99 -33.99 -8.60 -48.22
CA ARG A 99 -33.42 -7.68 -49.19
C ARG A 99 -34.52 -6.72 -49.69
N PRO A 100 -34.37 -5.40 -49.52
CA PRO A 100 -34.80 -4.45 -50.55
C PRO A 100 -34.00 -4.71 -51.85
N LYS A 101 -34.58 -4.46 -53.01
CA LYS A 101 -33.87 -4.49 -54.30
C LYS A 101 -33.32 -3.08 -54.59
N GLY A 102 -32.07 -2.98 -55.07
CA GLY A 102 -31.60 -1.77 -55.78
C GLY A 102 -30.11 -1.44 -55.63
N VAL A 103 -29.55 -0.95 -56.74
CA VAL A 103 -28.25 -0.25 -56.86
C VAL A 103 -26.99 -1.14 -56.70
N SER A 104 -25.88 -0.66 -57.27
CA SER A 104 -24.75 -1.44 -57.81
C SER A 104 -23.47 -1.43 -56.97
N LEU A 105 -22.56 -2.33 -57.33
CA LEU A 105 -21.13 -2.26 -57.02
C LEU A 105 -20.43 -1.33 -58.02
N GLU A 106 -19.48 -0.52 -57.55
CA GLU A 106 -18.41 0.06 -58.36
C GLU A 106 -17.13 0.22 -57.51
N ASP A 107 -16.02 -0.20 -58.09
CA ASP A 107 -14.61 0.12 -57.85
C ASP A 107 -14.01 0.21 -56.43
N THR A 108 -13.18 -0.77 -56.10
CA THR A 108 -11.89 -0.54 -55.39
C THR A 108 -10.87 -1.61 -55.85
N PRO A 109 -9.65 -1.25 -56.29
CA PRO A 109 -8.75 -2.18 -56.98
C PRO A 109 -7.99 -3.16 -56.07
N ILE A 110 -7.57 -4.26 -56.68
CA ILE A 110 -6.73 -5.32 -56.08
C ILE A 110 -5.26 -4.87 -56.04
N PHE A 111 -4.55 -5.21 -54.96
CA PHE A 111 -3.09 -5.36 -54.99
C PHE A 111 -2.71 -6.77 -54.52
N GLU A 112 -1.84 -7.41 -55.29
CA GLU A 112 -1.39 -8.79 -55.08
C GLU A 112 -0.29 -8.88 -54.01
N TYR A 113 -0.11 -10.06 -53.42
CA TYR A 113 1.15 -10.42 -52.78
C TYR A 113 1.59 -11.81 -53.27
N ASN A 114 2.85 -11.89 -53.71
CA ASN A 114 3.35 -13.05 -54.43
C ASN A 114 3.52 -14.30 -53.54
N SER A 115 3.38 -15.46 -54.16
CA SER A 115 3.39 -16.75 -53.48
C SER A 115 4.81 -17.30 -53.25
N PHE A 116 5.01 -17.96 -52.12
CA PHE A 116 6.05 -18.97 -51.95
C PHE A 116 5.45 -20.21 -51.30
N THR A 117 5.56 -21.36 -51.96
CA THR A 117 4.90 -22.60 -51.55
C THR A 117 5.90 -23.65 -51.08
N THR A 118 5.81 -24.05 -49.81
CA THR A 118 6.36 -25.32 -49.33
C THR A 118 5.29 -26.08 -48.56
N ARG A 119 5.07 -27.36 -48.92
CA ARG A 119 4.02 -28.21 -48.35
C ARG A 119 4.45 -28.83 -47.01
N THR A 120 3.65 -28.64 -45.97
CA THR A 120 3.47 -29.63 -44.88
C THR A 120 1.98 -29.82 -44.61
N LYS A 121 1.55 -31.04 -44.27
CA LYS A 121 0.14 -31.34 -43.96
C LYS A 121 -0.11 -31.15 -42.47
N GLY A 122 -1.15 -30.40 -42.12
CA GLY A 122 -1.66 -30.26 -40.75
C GLY A 122 -3.10 -29.73 -40.78
N PRO A 123 -3.91 -29.98 -39.73
CA PRO A 123 -5.28 -29.47 -39.66
C PRO A 123 -5.30 -27.95 -39.51
N SER A 124 -6.27 -27.30 -40.16
CA SER A 124 -6.38 -25.84 -40.22
C SER A 124 -6.51 -25.20 -38.83
N PRO A 125 -5.71 -24.19 -38.47
CA PRO A 125 -5.99 -23.36 -37.30
C PRO A 125 -7.29 -22.58 -37.55
N ASN A 126 -8.23 -22.65 -36.60
CA ASN A 126 -9.47 -21.86 -36.70
C ASN A 126 -9.13 -20.37 -36.67
N LEU A 127 -9.47 -19.66 -37.75
CA LEU A 127 -9.31 -18.22 -37.83
C LEU A 127 -10.32 -17.55 -36.88
N HIS A 128 -9.91 -17.30 -35.63
CA HIS A 128 -10.67 -16.50 -34.68
C HIS A 128 -10.69 -15.04 -35.15
N LEU A 129 -11.64 -14.75 -36.04
CA LEU A 129 -12.18 -13.43 -36.27
C LEU A 129 -12.60 -12.83 -34.92
N PHE A 130 -11.74 -11.96 -34.38
CA PHE A 130 -12.08 -11.13 -33.24
C PHE A 130 -13.30 -10.28 -33.61
N LYS A 131 -14.48 -10.72 -33.15
CA LYS A 131 -15.60 -9.79 -32.92
C LYS A 131 -15.20 -8.88 -31.78
N ILE A 132 -14.45 -7.84 -32.11
CA ILE A 132 -14.27 -6.68 -31.25
C ILE A 132 -15.68 -6.21 -30.89
N ASN A 133 -15.99 -6.17 -29.60
CA ASN A 133 -17.27 -5.65 -29.13
C ASN A 133 -17.30 -4.14 -29.43
N SER A 134 -17.94 -3.76 -30.53
CA SER A 134 -18.01 -2.37 -31.00
C SER A 134 -18.67 -1.40 -30.01
N ARG A 135 -19.32 -1.93 -28.97
CA ARG A 135 -19.83 -1.19 -27.79
C ARG A 135 -18.77 -0.79 -26.75
N LEU A 136 -17.50 -1.18 -26.88
CA LEU A 136 -16.42 -0.80 -25.96
C LEU A 136 -15.47 0.27 -26.53
N MET A 137 -15.68 0.74 -27.76
CA MET A 137 -14.84 1.76 -28.41
C MET A 137 -15.51 3.15 -28.51
N THR A 138 -16.72 3.34 -27.93
CA THR A 138 -17.52 4.57 -28.12
C THR A 138 -17.22 5.71 -27.14
N ASP A 139 -16.56 5.44 -26.01
CA ASP A 139 -16.36 6.40 -24.92
C ASP A 139 -14.94 7.01 -24.88
N VAL A 140 -14.09 6.69 -25.87
CA VAL A 140 -12.76 7.29 -26.03
C VAL A 140 -12.89 8.54 -26.91
N LYS A 141 -12.40 9.69 -26.43
CA LYS A 141 -12.37 10.96 -27.15
C LYS A 141 -10.95 11.49 -27.23
N GLU A 142 -10.65 12.24 -28.28
CA GLU A 142 -9.44 13.06 -28.38
C GLU A 142 -9.80 14.53 -28.07
N TYR A 143 -8.98 15.17 -27.25
CA TYR A 143 -9.15 16.54 -26.77
C TYR A 143 -7.93 17.38 -27.14
N LYS A 144 -8.12 18.52 -27.80
CA LYS A 144 -7.08 19.56 -27.96
C LYS A 144 -6.98 20.34 -26.64
N VAL A 145 -5.82 20.28 -25.97
CA VAL A 145 -5.70 20.65 -24.53
C VAL A 145 -4.72 21.78 -24.22
N ALA A 146 -3.68 21.96 -25.02
CA ALA A 146 -2.63 22.94 -24.81
C ALA A 146 -1.82 23.11 -26.09
N LYS A 147 -0.82 23.99 -26.06
CA LYS A 147 0.23 24.06 -27.08
C LYS A 147 1.57 23.52 -26.59
N LEU A 148 2.44 23.11 -27.51
CA LEU A 148 3.81 22.70 -27.21
C LEU A 148 4.65 23.89 -26.72
N SER A 149 4.44 25.05 -27.33
CA SER A 149 4.98 26.34 -26.90
C SER A 149 4.58 26.77 -25.47
N GLU A 150 3.53 26.18 -24.89
CA GLU A 150 3.07 26.46 -23.52
C GLU A 150 3.72 25.56 -22.44
N ILE A 151 4.57 24.59 -22.82
CA ILE A 151 5.18 23.61 -21.89
C ILE A 151 6.65 23.38 -22.25
N SER A 152 7.55 24.18 -21.65
CA SER A 152 9.00 24.01 -21.82
C SER A 152 9.51 22.70 -21.16
N PRO A 153 10.70 22.19 -21.54
CA PRO A 153 11.29 21.02 -20.90
C PRO A 153 11.32 21.08 -19.37
N TYR A 154 11.01 19.96 -18.72
CA TYR A 154 10.87 19.77 -17.28
C TYR A 154 9.71 20.56 -16.62
N GLN A 155 8.86 21.24 -17.40
CA GLN A 155 7.62 21.83 -16.90
C GLN A 155 6.47 20.81 -16.84
N LYS A 156 5.43 21.21 -16.10
CA LYS A 156 4.16 20.52 -15.95
C LYS A 156 3.03 21.51 -16.23
N ARG A 157 1.92 21.06 -16.83
CA ARG A 157 0.72 21.87 -17.08
C ARG A 157 -0.51 21.03 -16.76
N GLU A 158 -1.38 21.53 -15.89
CA GLU A 158 -2.69 20.92 -15.67
C GLU A 158 -3.66 21.46 -16.73
N VAL A 159 -4.34 20.55 -17.44
CA VAL A 159 -5.24 20.88 -18.54
C VAL A 159 -6.62 20.26 -18.32
N GLU A 160 -7.66 20.93 -18.79
CA GLU A 160 -9.04 20.46 -18.67
C GLU A 160 -9.45 19.77 -19.99
N VAL A 161 -10.07 18.59 -19.89
CA VAL A 161 -10.52 17.79 -21.06
C VAL A 161 -12.05 17.75 -21.16
N GLU A 162 -12.72 17.66 -20.02
CA GLU A 162 -14.16 17.89 -19.88
C GLU A 162 -14.34 18.78 -18.63
N LYS A 163 -15.51 19.40 -18.47
CA LYS A 163 -15.75 20.35 -17.36
C LYS A 163 -15.39 19.73 -16.00
N ASP A 164 -14.53 20.41 -15.23
CA ASP A 164 -13.99 19.97 -13.93
C ASP A 164 -13.12 18.69 -13.97
N VAL A 165 -12.82 18.14 -15.16
CA VAL A 165 -12.07 16.89 -15.40
C VAL A 165 -10.71 17.20 -16.02
N LYS A 166 -9.65 16.86 -15.30
CA LYS A 166 -8.29 17.35 -15.57
C LYS A 166 -7.25 16.26 -15.79
N VAL A 167 -6.25 16.59 -16.59
CA VAL A 167 -5.09 15.78 -16.97
C VAL A 167 -3.83 16.57 -16.63
N LEU A 168 -2.76 15.89 -16.21
CA LEU A 168 -1.44 16.49 -16.08
C LEU A 168 -0.62 16.19 -17.34
N LEU A 169 -0.26 17.24 -18.07
CA LEU A 169 0.80 17.20 -19.06
C LEU A 169 2.15 17.42 -18.36
N THR A 170 3.15 16.64 -18.77
CA THR A 170 4.54 16.75 -18.30
C THR A 170 5.47 16.72 -19.51
N ASN A 171 6.46 17.61 -19.55
CA ASN A 171 7.50 17.60 -20.58
C ASN A 171 8.79 17.03 -20.01
N VAL A 172 9.18 15.84 -20.47
CA VAL A 172 10.43 15.19 -20.09
C VAL A 172 11.33 15.15 -21.32
N GLU A 173 12.41 15.94 -21.28
CA GLU A 173 13.43 16.02 -22.35
C GLU A 173 12.85 16.34 -23.75
N GLY A 174 11.87 17.24 -23.81
CA GLY A 174 11.18 17.65 -25.04
C GLY A 174 9.98 16.79 -25.41
N LYS A 175 9.78 15.63 -24.74
CA LYS A 175 8.65 14.73 -25.00
C LYS A 175 7.52 14.95 -24.00
N ILE A 176 6.31 15.20 -24.53
CA ILE A 176 5.09 15.36 -23.74
C ILE A 176 4.52 13.98 -23.36
N TYR A 177 4.14 13.85 -22.08
CA TYR A 177 3.42 12.72 -21.51
C TYR A 177 2.19 13.20 -20.73
N ALA A 178 1.11 12.43 -20.74
CA ALA A 178 -0.16 12.76 -20.09
C ALA A 178 -0.56 11.71 -19.05
N THR A 179 -0.87 12.14 -17.83
CA THR A 179 -1.31 11.28 -16.70
C THR A 179 -2.48 11.89 -15.93
N ALA A 180 -3.12 11.12 -15.04
CA ALA A 180 -4.13 11.67 -14.12
C ALA A 180 -3.51 12.74 -13.18
N HIS A 181 -4.22 13.85 -12.95
CA HIS A 181 -3.67 15.04 -12.28
C HIS A 181 -3.47 14.93 -10.77
N LYS A 182 -3.95 13.85 -10.15
CA LYS A 182 -3.93 13.66 -8.69
C LYS A 182 -3.20 12.39 -8.28
N CYS A 183 -2.41 12.49 -7.22
CA CYS A 183 -1.73 11.37 -6.60
C CYS A 183 -2.74 10.34 -6.09
N THR A 184 -2.60 9.08 -6.50
CA THR A 184 -3.54 7.98 -6.16
C THR A 184 -3.63 7.65 -4.68
N HIS A 185 -2.60 8.01 -3.88
CA HIS A 185 -2.59 7.91 -2.41
C HIS A 185 -3.74 8.76 -1.80
N TYR A 186 -3.50 10.01 -1.43
CA TYR A 186 -4.50 10.90 -0.79
C TYR A 186 -4.98 12.06 -1.69
N GLY A 187 -4.85 11.96 -3.02
CA GLY A 187 -5.45 12.92 -3.96
C GLY A 187 -4.70 14.24 -4.17
N ALA A 188 -3.44 14.34 -3.71
CA ALA A 188 -2.61 15.54 -3.86
C ALA A 188 -2.47 16.00 -5.33
N PRO A 189 -2.57 17.30 -5.66
CA PRO A 189 -2.37 17.78 -7.03
C PRO A 189 -0.93 17.57 -7.50
N LEU A 190 -0.73 16.78 -8.55
CA LEU A 190 0.60 16.48 -9.10
C LEU A 190 1.20 17.63 -9.91
N ILE A 191 0.40 18.65 -10.27
CA ILE A 191 0.89 19.94 -10.78
C ILE A 191 1.82 20.66 -9.77
N ASN A 192 1.63 20.41 -8.46
CA ASN A 192 2.52 20.90 -7.40
C ASN A 192 3.66 19.92 -7.07
N GLY A 193 3.69 18.74 -7.71
CA GLY A 193 4.68 17.70 -7.48
C GLY A 193 6.04 17.97 -8.14
N VAL A 194 7.04 17.18 -7.77
CA VAL A 194 8.42 17.31 -8.24
C VAL A 194 8.63 16.41 -9.47
N LEU A 195 8.86 17.02 -10.64
CA LEU A 195 9.21 16.30 -11.87
C LEU A 195 10.75 16.23 -11.99
N ASN A 196 11.25 15.05 -12.37
CA ASN A 196 12.67 14.78 -12.58
C ASN A 196 12.94 14.46 -14.06
N SER A 197 14.21 14.59 -14.48
CA SER A 197 14.62 14.27 -15.86
C SER A 197 14.48 12.79 -16.23
N ASP A 198 14.64 11.88 -15.25
CA ASP A 198 14.41 10.44 -15.44
C ASP A 198 12.94 10.09 -15.78
N GLY A 199 11.99 11.00 -15.49
CA GLY A 199 10.56 10.82 -15.70
C GLY A 199 9.77 10.50 -14.42
N ARG A 200 10.38 10.56 -13.24
CA ARG A 200 9.69 10.47 -11.94
C ARG A 200 8.89 11.73 -11.64
N ILE A 201 7.61 11.57 -11.31
CA ILE A 201 6.77 12.60 -10.68
C ILE A 201 6.48 12.23 -9.22
N VAL A 202 7.04 13.00 -8.29
CA VAL A 202 6.86 12.80 -6.84
C VAL A 202 5.72 13.68 -6.31
N CYS A 203 4.80 13.06 -5.60
CA CYS A 203 3.69 13.69 -4.89
C CYS A 203 4.20 14.73 -3.88
N PRO A 204 3.67 15.97 -3.89
CA PRO A 204 4.19 17.05 -3.04
C PRO A 204 4.08 16.75 -1.54
N TRP A 205 3.05 16.00 -1.13
CA TRP A 205 2.74 15.73 0.28
C TRP A 205 3.53 14.56 0.87
N HIS A 206 3.32 13.34 0.37
CA HIS A 206 3.75 12.11 1.08
C HIS A 206 4.81 11.30 0.33
N GLY A 207 5.49 11.87 -0.67
CA GLY A 207 6.60 11.23 -1.38
C GLY A 207 6.24 10.12 -2.38
N ALA A 208 4.95 9.80 -2.54
CA ALA A 208 4.49 8.81 -3.52
C ALA A 208 4.97 9.16 -4.93
N CYS A 209 5.72 8.27 -5.58
CA CYS A 209 6.36 8.53 -6.86
C CYS A 209 5.80 7.65 -7.97
N PHE A 210 5.61 8.24 -9.15
CA PHE A 210 5.15 7.53 -10.35
C PHE A 210 6.05 7.82 -11.54
N ASN A 211 6.08 6.91 -12.50
CA ASN A 211 6.70 7.15 -13.80
C ASN A 211 5.72 7.89 -14.72
N VAL A 212 6.04 9.08 -15.24
CA VAL A 212 5.10 9.78 -16.17
C VAL A 212 4.91 9.04 -17.50
N LYS A 213 5.82 8.12 -17.84
CA LYS A 213 5.87 7.44 -19.15
C LYS A 213 4.94 6.22 -19.19
N THR A 214 4.72 5.56 -18.05
CA THR A 214 3.86 4.36 -17.92
C THR A 214 2.74 4.52 -16.88
N GLY A 215 2.85 5.50 -15.98
CA GLY A 215 1.97 5.71 -14.83
C GLY A 215 2.24 4.77 -13.65
N ASP A 216 3.17 3.82 -13.79
CA ASP A 216 3.49 2.85 -12.73
C ASP A 216 4.03 3.52 -11.46
N ILE A 217 3.85 2.84 -10.32
CA ILE A 217 4.41 3.27 -9.05
C ILE A 217 5.91 2.99 -9.07
N GLU A 218 6.70 4.02 -8.80
CA GLU A 218 8.15 3.92 -8.56
C GLU A 218 8.39 3.72 -7.05
N ASP A 219 7.83 4.61 -6.22
CA ASP A 219 7.95 4.57 -4.75
C ASP A 219 6.61 4.72 -4.02
N ALA A 220 6.54 4.12 -2.84
CA ALA A 220 5.50 4.27 -1.82
C ALA A 220 5.25 5.74 -1.41
N PRO A 221 4.10 6.07 -0.77
CA PRO A 221 3.03 5.20 -0.26
C PRO A 221 1.81 5.03 -1.20
N ALA A 222 1.94 5.24 -2.51
CA ALA A 222 0.86 4.88 -3.43
C ALA A 222 0.61 3.37 -3.47
N LEU A 223 -0.67 2.98 -3.62
CA LEU A 223 -1.09 1.59 -3.88
C LEU A 223 -1.57 1.39 -5.31
N ASP A 224 -2.15 2.42 -5.93
CA ASP A 224 -2.63 2.36 -7.31
C ASP A 224 -1.71 3.18 -8.21
N ALA A 225 -1.48 2.70 -9.43
CA ALA A 225 -0.75 3.42 -10.46
C ALA A 225 -1.63 4.52 -11.08
N LEU A 226 -0.99 5.53 -11.69
CA LEU A 226 -1.67 6.53 -12.50
C LEU A 226 -2.12 5.91 -13.83
N PRO A 227 -3.32 6.25 -14.32
CA PRO A 227 -3.61 6.14 -15.74
C PRO A 227 -2.71 7.08 -16.54
N THR A 228 -2.15 6.56 -17.64
CA THR A 228 -1.59 7.35 -18.73
C THR A 228 -2.64 7.58 -19.80
N PHE A 229 -2.47 8.64 -20.58
CA PHE A 229 -3.30 8.95 -21.74
C PHE A 229 -2.41 9.09 -22.98
N GLN A 230 -2.94 8.70 -24.15
CA GLN A 230 -2.18 8.82 -25.40
C GLN A 230 -2.05 10.30 -25.76
N VAL A 231 -0.84 10.74 -26.10
CA VAL A 231 -0.57 12.10 -26.58
C VAL A 231 -0.29 12.08 -28.07
N ARG A 232 -0.89 13.01 -28.81
CA ARG A 232 -0.57 13.34 -30.20
C ARG A 232 -0.18 14.82 -30.27
N ILE A 233 0.79 15.15 -31.12
CA ILE A 233 1.22 16.53 -31.38
C ILE A 233 0.98 16.80 -32.86
N ASP A 234 0.42 17.97 -33.18
CA ASP A 234 0.05 18.38 -34.54
C ASP A 234 0.46 19.85 -34.74
N GLY A 235 1.59 20.09 -35.40
CA GLY A 235 2.25 21.39 -35.38
C GLY A 235 2.62 21.80 -33.94
N ASP A 236 2.02 22.89 -33.45
CA ASP A 236 2.15 23.38 -32.07
C ASP A 236 1.04 22.86 -31.14
N ASP A 237 0.02 22.17 -31.65
CA ASP A 237 -1.13 21.75 -30.83
C ASP A 237 -0.92 20.38 -30.16
N ILE A 238 -1.23 20.31 -28.86
CA ILE A 238 -1.22 19.06 -28.07
C ILE A 238 -2.63 18.50 -27.98
N TYR A 239 -2.76 17.23 -28.36
CA TYR A 239 -3.96 16.42 -28.26
C TYR A 239 -3.77 15.28 -27.25
N VAL A 240 -4.79 15.01 -26.44
CA VAL A 240 -4.84 13.90 -25.47
C VAL A 240 -6.03 13.01 -25.77
N THR A 241 -5.82 11.71 -25.86
CA THR A 241 -6.87 10.71 -26.09
C THR A 241 -7.13 9.89 -24.82
N ALA A 242 -8.37 9.95 -24.33
CA ALA A 242 -8.78 9.40 -23.04
C ALA A 242 -10.27 8.97 -23.04
N SER A 243 -10.62 8.02 -22.16
CA SER A 243 -12.03 7.65 -21.91
C SER A 243 -12.57 8.31 -20.64
N ALA A 244 -13.87 8.64 -20.66
CA ALA A 244 -14.55 9.25 -19.52
C ALA A 244 -14.47 8.37 -18.24
N GLU A 245 -14.50 7.05 -18.38
CA GLU A 245 -14.35 6.12 -17.25
C GLU A 245 -12.96 6.23 -16.60
N THR A 246 -11.89 6.21 -17.41
CA THR A 246 -10.51 6.29 -16.90
C THR A 246 -10.20 7.65 -16.28
N LEU A 247 -10.70 8.73 -16.89
CA LEU A 247 -10.63 10.09 -16.34
C LEU A 247 -11.34 10.18 -14.98
N LYS A 248 -12.57 9.65 -14.88
CA LYS A 248 -13.36 9.63 -13.64
C LYS A 248 -12.73 8.77 -12.54
N LYS A 249 -12.09 7.65 -12.89
CA LYS A 249 -11.39 6.80 -11.93
C LYS A 249 -10.11 7.45 -11.39
N GLY A 250 -9.30 8.06 -12.27
CA GLY A 250 -8.03 8.73 -11.90
C GLY A 250 -6.95 7.83 -11.29
N ARG A 251 -7.18 6.51 -11.23
CA ARG A 251 -6.31 5.47 -10.66
C ARG A 251 -6.49 4.17 -11.43
N ARG A 252 -5.49 3.29 -11.41
CA ARG A 252 -5.55 1.90 -11.90
C ARG A 252 -4.74 0.96 -10.99
N PRO A 253 -5.04 -0.34 -10.90
CA PRO A 253 -4.17 -1.28 -10.20
C PRO A 253 -2.72 -1.29 -10.75
N PRO A 254 -1.72 -1.70 -9.92
CA PRO A 254 -0.34 -1.87 -10.35
C PRO A 254 -0.19 -2.85 -11.53
N THR A 255 0.81 -2.60 -12.38
CA THR A 255 1.10 -3.46 -13.55
C THR A 255 1.82 -4.73 -13.13
N CYS A 256 1.06 -5.74 -12.72
CA CYS A 256 1.59 -7.04 -12.33
C CYS A 256 2.11 -7.81 -13.55
N LYS A 257 3.39 -8.20 -13.53
CA LYS A 257 4.08 -8.96 -14.59
C LYS A 257 3.92 -10.48 -14.43
N SER A 258 3.31 -10.91 -13.33
CA SER A 258 2.93 -12.30 -13.01
C SER A 258 1.56 -12.30 -12.32
N LYS A 259 0.83 -13.41 -12.43
CA LYS A 259 -0.40 -13.66 -11.66
C LYS A 259 -0.26 -14.77 -10.63
N GLY A 260 0.87 -15.49 -10.61
CA GLY A 260 1.17 -16.55 -9.66
C GLY A 260 0.64 -17.92 -10.10
N GLY A 261 1.48 -18.94 -9.99
CA GLY A 261 1.24 -20.30 -10.47
C GLY A 261 2.20 -20.72 -11.60
N GLU A 262 3.07 -19.82 -12.05
CA GLU A 262 4.11 -20.07 -13.05
C GLU A 262 5.36 -20.76 -12.44
N SER A 263 5.46 -20.83 -11.09
CA SER A 263 6.55 -21.51 -10.36
C SER A 263 6.06 -22.18 -9.09
N ASN A 264 6.82 -23.18 -8.62
CA ASN A 264 6.60 -23.88 -7.34
C ASN A 264 7.33 -23.24 -6.14
N GLU A 265 8.18 -22.22 -6.37
CA GLU A 265 8.92 -21.51 -5.31
C GLU A 265 7.95 -20.79 -4.35
N LYS A 266 8.27 -20.80 -3.05
CA LYS A 266 7.40 -20.25 -1.99
C LYS A 266 8.06 -19.07 -1.29
N VAL A 267 7.40 -17.91 -1.31
CA VAL A 267 7.71 -16.79 -0.43
C VAL A 267 6.73 -16.79 0.74
N VAL A 268 7.24 -16.87 1.96
CA VAL A 268 6.46 -16.61 3.19
C VAL A 268 6.82 -15.22 3.71
N ILE A 269 5.81 -14.42 4.02
CA ILE A 269 5.95 -13.06 4.54
C ILE A 269 5.33 -13.02 5.95
N VAL A 270 6.14 -12.70 6.95
CA VAL A 270 5.73 -12.69 8.37
C VAL A 270 5.48 -11.26 8.81
N GLY A 271 4.20 -10.85 8.80
CA GLY A 271 3.72 -9.52 9.14
C GLY A 271 2.90 -8.90 8.02
N ALA A 272 1.58 -8.78 8.21
CA ALA A 272 0.64 -8.17 7.25
C ALA A 272 0.61 -6.61 7.30
N GLY A 273 1.73 -5.99 7.67
CA GLY A 273 1.90 -4.53 7.74
C GLY A 273 2.25 -3.90 6.39
N ALA A 274 2.67 -2.63 6.42
CA ALA A 274 2.97 -1.85 5.22
C ALA A 274 4.07 -2.47 4.34
N SER A 275 5.15 -2.92 4.97
CA SER A 275 6.26 -3.63 4.32
C SER A 275 5.83 -4.99 3.76
N GLY A 276 5.00 -5.73 4.49
CA GLY A 276 4.49 -7.04 4.07
C GLY A 276 3.57 -6.96 2.85
N LEU A 277 2.64 -5.98 2.82
CA LEU A 277 1.81 -5.75 1.64
C LEU A 277 2.66 -5.32 0.44
N ALA A 278 3.55 -4.34 0.63
CA ALA A 278 4.38 -3.82 -0.46
C ALA A 278 5.36 -4.87 -1.02
N ALA A 279 5.81 -5.82 -0.20
CA ALA A 279 6.53 -7.01 -0.68
C ALA A 279 5.61 -7.96 -1.47
N ALA A 280 4.41 -8.27 -0.97
CA ALA A 280 3.48 -9.18 -1.62
C ALA A 280 3.01 -8.66 -3.00
N GLU A 281 2.68 -7.37 -3.10
CA GLU A 281 2.35 -6.71 -4.37
C GLU A 281 3.57 -6.56 -5.27
N GLY A 282 4.71 -6.10 -4.71
CA GLY A 282 5.97 -5.93 -5.45
C GLY A 282 6.43 -7.21 -6.13
N LEU A 283 6.28 -8.37 -5.49
CA LEU A 283 6.62 -9.67 -6.11
C LEU A 283 5.84 -9.89 -7.41
N ARG A 284 4.54 -9.52 -7.46
CA ARG A 284 3.72 -9.62 -8.68
C ARG A 284 4.01 -8.49 -9.67
N GLU A 285 4.29 -7.27 -9.22
CA GLU A 285 4.78 -6.15 -10.07
C GLU A 285 6.09 -6.50 -10.80
N PHE A 286 7.02 -7.17 -10.11
CA PHE A 286 8.36 -7.46 -10.64
C PHE A 286 8.47 -8.82 -11.33
N GLY A 287 7.48 -9.71 -11.19
CA GLY A 287 7.30 -10.90 -12.02
C GLY A 287 7.59 -12.25 -11.35
N PHE A 288 7.64 -12.31 -10.01
CA PHE A 288 7.72 -13.57 -9.28
C PHE A 288 6.46 -14.42 -9.52
N GLY A 289 6.62 -15.63 -10.08
CA GLY A 289 5.53 -16.55 -10.41
C GLY A 289 5.21 -17.60 -9.34
N GLY A 290 5.95 -17.62 -8.23
CA GLY A 290 5.75 -18.61 -7.18
C GLY A 290 4.56 -18.35 -6.27
N LYS A 291 4.36 -19.21 -5.27
CA LYS A 291 3.34 -19.01 -4.22
C LYS A 291 3.79 -17.90 -3.25
N ILE A 292 2.88 -17.01 -2.89
CA ILE A 292 3.08 -16.01 -1.83
C ILE A 292 2.08 -16.31 -0.70
N THR A 293 2.57 -16.42 0.53
CA THR A 293 1.74 -16.55 1.74
C THR A 293 2.09 -15.43 2.73
N LEU A 294 1.11 -14.57 3.04
CA LEU A 294 1.25 -13.41 3.93
C LEU A 294 0.58 -13.69 5.28
N LEU A 295 1.38 -13.86 6.33
CA LEU A 295 0.91 -14.18 7.69
C LEU A 295 0.77 -12.90 8.51
N GLY A 296 -0.43 -12.63 9.04
CA GLY A 296 -0.72 -11.45 9.87
C GLY A 296 -1.30 -11.85 11.22
N ALA A 297 -0.74 -11.32 12.32
CA ALA A 297 -1.23 -11.60 13.67
C ALA A 297 -2.52 -10.85 14.01
N GLU A 298 -2.78 -9.70 13.37
CA GLU A 298 -4.04 -8.95 13.51
C GLU A 298 -5.20 -9.67 12.78
N PRO A 299 -6.46 -9.49 13.22
CA PRO A 299 -7.61 -10.27 12.75
C PRO A 299 -8.20 -9.78 11.41
N HIS A 300 -7.50 -8.92 10.68
CA HIS A 300 -7.98 -8.25 9.48
C HIS A 300 -6.93 -8.20 8.37
N LEU A 301 -7.36 -7.88 7.14
CA LEU A 301 -6.47 -7.60 6.01
C LEU A 301 -5.61 -6.34 6.25
N PRO A 302 -4.55 -6.09 5.45
CA PRO A 302 -3.68 -4.92 5.61
C PRO A 302 -4.43 -3.57 5.63
N ILE A 303 -4.04 -2.70 6.58
CA ILE A 303 -4.66 -1.39 6.85
C ILE A 303 -3.66 -0.23 6.76
N ASP A 304 -4.21 0.96 6.50
CA ASP A 304 -3.55 2.24 6.67
C ASP A 304 -3.38 2.59 8.16
N ARG A 305 -2.30 2.09 8.78
CA ARG A 305 -2.02 2.38 10.20
C ARG A 305 -1.73 3.87 10.45
N THR A 306 -1.40 4.64 9.41
CA THR A 306 -1.06 6.08 9.56
C THR A 306 -2.27 6.93 9.93
N LYS A 307 -3.49 6.43 9.70
CA LYS A 307 -4.76 7.05 10.10
C LYS A 307 -5.09 6.90 11.59
N LEU A 308 -4.56 5.87 12.27
CA LEU A 308 -5.00 5.50 13.62
C LEU A 308 -4.85 6.65 14.63
N SER A 309 -3.66 7.25 14.71
CA SER A 309 -3.34 8.38 15.60
C SER A 309 -3.98 9.72 15.21
N LYS A 310 -4.59 9.83 14.02
CA LYS A 310 -5.06 11.11 13.44
C LYS A 310 -6.57 11.25 13.43
N ALA A 311 -7.28 10.18 13.04
CA ALA A 311 -8.74 10.18 12.89
C ALA A 311 -9.45 9.25 13.89
N LEU A 312 -8.69 8.51 14.71
CA LEU A 312 -9.18 7.47 15.63
C LEU A 312 -10.26 6.54 15.01
N PRO A 313 -10.05 5.99 13.78
CA PRO A 313 -11.04 5.17 13.10
C PRO A 313 -11.15 3.77 13.71
N THR A 314 -12.34 3.41 14.17
CA THR A 314 -12.69 2.06 14.68
C THR A 314 -13.19 1.11 13.60
N ASP A 315 -13.67 1.66 12.48
CA ASP A 315 -14.20 0.95 11.31
C ASP A 315 -13.07 0.59 10.34
N ILE A 316 -12.78 -0.71 10.26
CA ILE A 316 -11.72 -1.29 9.43
C ILE A 316 -11.96 -1.01 7.94
N SER A 317 -13.21 -0.95 7.46
CA SER A 317 -13.52 -0.76 6.04
C SER A 317 -13.05 0.61 5.50
N LYS A 318 -12.89 1.62 6.37
CA LYS A 318 -12.41 2.97 6.01
C LYS A 318 -10.88 3.09 5.98
N ILE A 319 -10.17 2.06 6.45
CA ILE A 319 -8.70 2.04 6.57
C ILE A 319 -8.04 0.84 5.89
N GLN A 320 -8.78 -0.23 5.62
CA GLN A 320 -8.32 -1.37 4.83
C GLN A 320 -7.91 -0.94 3.43
N TRP A 321 -6.81 -1.52 2.95
CA TRP A 321 -6.13 -1.08 1.72
C TRP A 321 -6.51 -1.89 0.48
N ARG A 322 -6.75 -3.18 0.64
CA ARG A 322 -7.12 -4.14 -0.42
C ARG A 322 -8.24 -5.05 0.09
N ASP A 323 -9.08 -5.54 -0.80
CA ASP A 323 -10.09 -6.55 -0.50
C ASP A 323 -9.57 -7.97 -0.77
N GLU A 324 -10.36 -8.99 -0.40
CA GLU A 324 -10.03 -10.39 -0.66
C GLU A 324 -9.93 -10.70 -2.17
N ALA A 325 -10.71 -10.00 -2.99
CA ALA A 325 -10.72 -10.16 -4.44
C ALA A 325 -9.37 -9.78 -5.05
N PHE A 326 -8.78 -8.65 -4.66
CA PHE A 326 -7.45 -8.22 -5.10
C PHE A 326 -6.36 -9.26 -4.79
N PHE A 327 -6.34 -9.82 -3.58
CA PHE A 327 -5.35 -10.85 -3.21
C PHE A 327 -5.56 -12.15 -3.98
N LYS A 328 -6.82 -12.56 -4.18
CA LYS A 328 -7.20 -13.73 -4.97
C LYS A 328 -6.82 -13.59 -6.45
N ASP A 329 -7.09 -12.42 -7.04
CA ASP A 329 -6.75 -12.06 -8.42
C ASP A 329 -5.23 -11.95 -8.65
N LEU A 330 -4.42 -12.00 -7.60
CA LEU A 330 -2.95 -12.04 -7.64
C LEU A 330 -2.37 -13.33 -7.06
N ASN A 331 -3.19 -14.32 -6.73
CA ASN A 331 -2.77 -15.58 -6.11
C ASN A 331 -1.84 -15.35 -4.89
N ILE A 332 -2.28 -14.48 -3.98
CA ILE A 332 -1.62 -14.17 -2.70
C ILE A 332 -2.49 -14.76 -1.57
N GLU A 333 -1.95 -15.71 -0.82
CA GLU A 333 -2.64 -16.34 0.32
C GLU A 333 -2.42 -15.50 1.58
N VAL A 334 -3.36 -14.60 1.90
CA VAL A 334 -3.32 -13.83 3.16
C VAL A 334 -3.96 -14.64 4.29
N LYS A 335 -3.29 -14.69 5.45
CA LYS A 335 -3.79 -15.34 6.68
C LYS A 335 -3.79 -14.35 7.85
N PRO A 336 -4.91 -13.67 8.11
CA PRO A 336 -5.14 -12.94 9.37
C PRO A 336 -5.13 -13.88 10.59
N SER A 337 -5.12 -13.32 11.80
CA SER A 337 -5.10 -14.07 13.08
C SER A 337 -4.00 -15.13 13.21
N THR A 338 -2.95 -15.06 12.39
CA THR A 338 -1.90 -16.07 12.26
C THR A 338 -0.57 -15.53 12.77
N GLN A 339 -0.42 -15.53 14.09
CA GLN A 339 0.85 -15.16 14.74
C GLN A 339 1.91 -16.23 14.50
N VAL A 340 3.11 -15.83 14.07
CA VAL A 340 4.32 -16.68 14.04
C VAL A 340 5.03 -16.60 15.39
N VAL A 341 5.52 -17.75 15.88
CA VAL A 341 6.16 -17.90 17.19
C VAL A 341 7.58 -18.44 17.14
N SER A 342 8.01 -19.03 16.02
CA SER A 342 9.42 -19.34 15.75
C SER A 342 9.69 -19.51 14.25
N VAL A 343 10.96 -19.35 13.88
CA VAL A 343 11.51 -19.71 12.55
C VAL A 343 12.46 -20.89 12.70
N ASP A 344 12.43 -21.84 11.77
CA ASP A 344 13.50 -22.80 11.55
C ASP A 344 14.19 -22.48 10.21
N LYS A 345 15.47 -22.13 10.28
CA LYS A 345 16.28 -21.78 9.10
C LYS A 345 16.76 -23.03 8.34
N SER A 346 16.99 -24.13 9.06
CA SER A 346 17.50 -25.39 8.53
C SER A 346 16.39 -26.18 7.82
N ALA A 347 15.21 -26.26 8.43
CA ALA A 347 14.02 -26.85 7.82
C ALA A 347 13.28 -25.91 6.86
N LYS A 348 13.76 -24.66 6.70
CA LYS A 348 13.13 -23.57 5.95
C LYS A 348 11.63 -23.44 6.22
N SER A 349 11.25 -23.28 7.48
CA SER A 349 9.85 -23.16 7.89
C SER A 349 9.61 -22.13 8.99
N VAL A 350 8.36 -21.70 9.14
CA VAL A 350 7.91 -20.89 10.27
C VAL A 350 6.77 -21.60 11.01
N LYS A 351 6.74 -21.49 12.34
CA LYS A 351 5.71 -22.10 13.19
C LYS A 351 4.70 -21.06 13.66
N THR A 352 3.41 -21.36 13.58
CA THR A 352 2.33 -20.51 14.08
C THR A 352 2.04 -20.78 15.56
N ALA A 353 1.38 -19.83 16.24
CA ALA A 353 0.91 -20.00 17.62
C ALA A 353 -0.06 -21.18 17.77
N ASN A 354 -0.82 -21.51 16.71
CA ASN A 354 -1.75 -22.64 16.67
C ASN A 354 -1.04 -24.00 16.42
N GLY A 355 0.28 -23.98 16.15
CA GLY A 355 1.11 -25.17 15.94
C GLY A 355 1.38 -25.52 14.48
N ASP A 356 0.76 -24.83 13.51
CA ASP A 356 0.99 -25.06 12.08
C ASP A 356 2.45 -24.79 11.70
N VAL A 357 2.94 -25.50 10.68
CA VAL A 357 4.26 -25.29 10.09
C VAL A 357 4.08 -24.87 8.63
N VAL A 358 4.66 -23.72 8.25
CA VAL A 358 4.57 -23.17 6.90
C VAL A 358 5.98 -23.12 6.29
N ASN A 359 6.21 -23.96 5.28
CA ASN A 359 7.51 -24.09 4.62
C ASN A 359 7.71 -23.02 3.54
N TYR A 360 8.94 -22.54 3.40
CA TYR A 360 9.33 -21.50 2.44
C TYR A 360 10.58 -21.88 1.64
N ASP A 361 10.75 -21.22 0.50
CA ASP A 361 12.04 -21.16 -0.21
C ASP A 361 12.73 -19.81 0.08
N ARG A 362 11.94 -18.73 0.23
CA ARG A 362 12.36 -17.40 0.73
C ARG A 362 11.48 -16.95 1.90
N LEU A 363 12.07 -16.27 2.89
CA LEU A 363 11.37 -15.70 4.04
C LEU A 363 11.54 -14.18 4.09
N ILE A 364 10.45 -13.44 4.20
CA ILE A 364 10.46 -11.98 4.44
C ILE A 364 9.93 -11.70 5.85
N LEU A 365 10.78 -11.19 6.72
CA LEU A 365 10.44 -10.76 8.08
C LEU A 365 9.94 -9.31 8.02
N ALA A 366 8.63 -9.12 8.21
CA ALA A 366 7.91 -7.85 8.03
C ALA A 366 7.08 -7.46 9.27
N ALA A 367 7.44 -7.98 10.45
CA ALA A 367 6.64 -7.89 11.67
C ALA A 367 6.43 -6.45 12.19
N GLY A 368 7.31 -5.51 11.81
CA GLY A 368 7.28 -4.13 12.29
C GLY A 368 7.52 -4.04 13.80
N SER A 369 6.97 -3.02 14.45
CA SER A 369 7.13 -2.80 15.91
C SER A 369 5.87 -3.02 16.76
N LYS A 370 6.09 -3.32 18.05
CA LYS A 370 5.10 -3.27 19.15
C LYS A 370 5.23 -1.97 19.94
N ALA A 371 4.12 -1.39 20.41
CA ALA A 371 4.17 -0.24 21.30
C ALA A 371 4.75 -0.60 22.66
N LYS A 372 5.63 0.26 23.20
CA LYS A 372 6.23 0.08 24.52
C LYS A 372 5.18 0.38 25.61
N ARG A 373 5.21 -0.40 26.69
CA ARG A 373 4.59 -0.07 27.98
C ARG A 373 5.68 0.29 28.99
N LEU A 374 5.32 1.12 29.96
CA LEU A 374 6.18 1.38 31.12
C LEU A 374 6.10 0.20 32.10
N PRO A 375 7.18 -0.16 32.81
CA PRO A 375 7.26 -1.40 33.58
C PRO A 375 6.60 -1.33 34.97
N MET A 376 6.21 -0.14 35.44
CA MET A 376 5.62 0.10 36.76
C MET A 376 4.17 -0.44 36.83
N ASP A 377 3.70 -0.79 38.02
CA ASP A 377 2.46 -1.56 38.20
C ASP A 377 1.19 -0.77 37.85
N GLY A 378 1.15 0.53 38.11
CA GLY A 378 0.02 1.39 37.72
C GLY A 378 -0.26 1.39 36.22
N PHE A 379 0.76 1.17 35.37
CA PHE A 379 0.60 1.11 33.91
C PHE A 379 0.00 -0.22 33.39
N LYS A 380 -0.43 -1.10 34.31
CA LYS A 380 -1.19 -2.33 34.06
C LYS A 380 -2.70 -2.15 34.29
N LEU A 381 -3.15 -1.00 34.80
CA LEU A 381 -4.57 -0.69 35.05
C LEU A 381 -5.37 -0.59 33.73
N LYS A 382 -6.67 -0.92 33.77
CA LYS A 382 -7.46 -1.27 32.56
C LYS A 382 -7.61 -0.12 31.55
N ASN A 383 -7.67 1.12 32.04
CA ASN A 383 -7.76 2.36 31.24
C ASN A 383 -6.37 2.95 30.88
N VAL A 384 -5.31 2.15 30.93
CA VAL A 384 -3.96 2.51 30.45
C VAL A 384 -3.73 1.87 29.09
N PHE A 385 -3.91 2.66 28.03
CA PHE A 385 -3.86 2.23 26.64
C PHE A 385 -2.50 2.49 26.00
N VAL A 386 -2.25 1.81 24.88
CA VAL A 386 -1.18 2.11 23.92
C VAL A 386 -1.83 2.54 22.60
N MET A 387 -1.06 2.91 21.58
CA MET A 387 -1.58 3.27 20.25
C MET A 387 -0.84 2.48 19.17
N ARG A 388 -1.36 1.29 18.78
CA ARG A 388 -0.80 0.52 17.66
C ARG A 388 -1.82 -0.19 16.76
N THR A 389 -2.84 -0.85 17.30
CA THR A 389 -3.85 -1.58 16.49
C THR A 389 -5.23 -0.89 16.47
N VAL A 390 -6.17 -1.41 15.69
CA VAL A 390 -7.55 -0.90 15.67
C VAL A 390 -8.26 -1.16 17.00
N GLU A 391 -7.89 -2.24 17.70
CA GLU A 391 -8.40 -2.62 19.02
C GLU A 391 -7.90 -1.68 20.11
N ASP A 392 -6.72 -1.08 19.95
CA ASP A 392 -6.25 -0.01 20.81
C ASP A 392 -7.06 1.28 20.60
N VAL A 393 -7.28 1.65 19.33
CA VAL A 393 -8.11 2.80 18.97
C VAL A 393 -9.54 2.64 19.51
N LYS A 394 -10.15 1.46 19.36
CA LYS A 394 -11.49 1.14 19.91
C LYS A 394 -11.57 1.43 21.40
N LYS A 395 -10.66 0.87 22.22
CA LYS A 395 -10.61 1.11 23.69
C LYS A 395 -10.47 2.59 24.03
N ILE A 396 -9.63 3.33 23.28
CA ILE A 396 -9.43 4.78 23.47
C ILE A 396 -10.69 5.56 23.11
N THR A 397 -11.39 5.22 22.03
CA THR A 397 -12.67 5.83 21.67
C THR A 397 -13.79 5.48 22.64
N GLU A 398 -13.83 4.24 23.15
CA GLU A 398 -14.79 3.78 24.15
C GLU A 398 -14.61 4.55 25.48
N ALA A 399 -13.36 4.75 25.92
CA ALA A 399 -13.05 5.55 27.12
C ALA A 399 -13.29 7.07 26.93
N ARG A 400 -13.09 7.58 25.70
CA ARG A 400 -13.41 8.95 25.29
C ARG A 400 -14.92 9.21 25.33
N ASP A 401 -15.70 8.31 24.73
CA ASP A 401 -17.14 8.45 24.49
C ASP A 401 -18.01 8.00 25.68
N ALA A 402 -17.43 7.35 26.68
CA ALA A 402 -18.11 6.98 27.93
C ALA A 402 -18.76 8.20 28.63
N GLU A 403 -19.84 7.95 29.38
CA GLU A 403 -20.62 8.98 30.07
C GLU A 403 -19.81 9.87 31.03
N GLY A 404 -20.34 11.05 31.37
CA GLY A 404 -19.70 12.03 32.26
C GLY A 404 -19.11 13.27 31.59
N GLY A 405 -19.26 13.42 30.27
CA GLY A 405 -18.86 14.64 29.55
C GLY A 405 -17.36 14.73 29.25
N LYS A 406 -16.79 15.95 29.35
CA LYS A 406 -15.38 16.20 29.04
C LYS A 406 -14.46 15.35 29.92
N LYS A 407 -13.51 14.66 29.28
CA LYS A 407 -12.52 13.80 29.94
C LYS A 407 -11.24 14.56 30.24
N ASN A 408 -10.51 14.12 31.26
CA ASN A 408 -9.14 14.48 31.55
C ASN A 408 -8.25 13.34 31.05
N ILE A 409 -7.45 13.60 30.03
CA ILE A 409 -6.71 12.59 29.28
C ILE A 409 -5.22 12.88 29.44
N VAL A 410 -4.47 11.91 29.98
CA VAL A 410 -3.02 12.03 30.10
C VAL A 410 -2.33 11.19 29.04
N ILE A 411 -1.46 11.83 28.26
CA ILE A 411 -0.66 11.21 27.21
C ILE A 411 0.79 11.21 27.67
N VAL A 412 1.36 10.03 27.86
CA VAL A 412 2.75 9.87 28.30
C VAL A 412 3.64 9.65 27.09
N GLY A 413 4.52 10.61 26.80
CA GLY A 413 5.42 10.60 25.65
C GLY A 413 5.10 11.69 24.63
N SER A 414 5.98 12.69 24.56
CA SER A 414 5.93 13.87 23.68
C SER A 414 6.44 13.58 22.25
N SER A 415 6.12 12.40 21.72
CA SER A 415 6.52 11.90 20.39
C SER A 415 5.43 12.14 19.33
N PHE A 416 5.71 11.88 18.04
CA PHE A 416 4.74 12.11 16.95
C PHE A 416 3.37 11.44 17.21
N ILE A 417 3.33 10.18 17.67
CA ILE A 417 2.08 9.46 17.93
C ILE A 417 1.33 10.09 19.11
N GLY A 418 2.03 10.49 20.17
CA GLY A 418 1.45 11.18 21.32
C GLY A 418 0.87 12.54 20.97
N MET A 419 1.62 13.36 20.21
CA MET A 419 1.20 14.69 19.76
C MET A 419 0.02 14.65 18.76
N GLU A 420 -0.02 13.66 17.85
CA GLU A 420 -1.17 13.45 16.97
C GLU A 420 -2.41 13.00 17.75
N THR A 421 -2.24 12.07 18.69
CA THR A 421 -3.35 11.57 19.53
C THR A 421 -3.87 12.67 20.46
N ALA A 422 -2.99 13.56 20.93
CA ALA A 422 -3.37 14.77 21.66
C ALA A 422 -4.20 15.72 20.78
N THR A 423 -3.72 16.02 19.57
CA THR A 423 -4.44 16.83 18.57
C THR A 423 -5.85 16.29 18.33
N ALA A 424 -5.98 14.96 18.19
CA ALA A 424 -7.24 14.28 17.90
C ALA A 424 -8.26 14.28 19.07
N LEU A 425 -7.85 14.69 20.27
CA LEU A 425 -8.65 14.64 21.51
C LEU A 425 -8.85 16.03 22.15
N ALA A 426 -7.90 16.96 21.98
CA ALA A 426 -7.85 18.24 22.70
C ALA A 426 -9.00 19.22 22.40
N LYS A 427 -9.64 19.08 21.23
CA LYS A 427 -10.79 19.93 20.86
C LYS A 427 -11.95 19.77 21.84
N ASP A 428 -12.24 18.53 22.21
CA ASP A 428 -13.46 18.18 22.93
C ASP A 428 -13.16 17.75 24.39
N HIS A 429 -11.91 17.39 24.72
CA HIS A 429 -11.47 16.88 26.04
C HIS A 429 -10.26 17.67 26.59
N ASN A 430 -10.05 17.63 27.92
CA ASN A 430 -8.88 18.23 28.56
C ASN A 430 -7.67 17.29 28.37
N VAL A 431 -6.70 17.66 27.53
CA VAL A 431 -5.51 16.82 27.25
C VAL A 431 -4.26 17.38 27.93
N THR A 432 -3.51 16.49 28.59
CA THR A 432 -2.21 16.79 29.19
C THR A 432 -1.15 15.83 28.65
N ILE A 433 -0.07 16.35 28.07
CA ILE A 433 1.10 15.57 27.64
C ILE A 433 2.16 15.61 28.74
N ILE A 434 2.78 14.47 29.04
CA ILE A 434 3.94 14.36 29.92
C ILE A 434 5.15 13.94 29.08
N GLY A 435 6.24 14.70 29.15
CA GLY A 435 7.47 14.47 28.39
C GLY A 435 8.73 14.58 29.26
N GLN A 436 9.77 13.81 28.90
CA GLN A 436 11.04 13.78 29.63
C GLN A 436 12.08 14.78 29.09
N ASP A 437 11.97 15.16 27.81
CA ASP A 437 12.73 16.27 27.22
C ASP A 437 12.21 17.64 27.71
N PRO A 438 13.01 18.73 27.56
CA PRO A 438 12.54 20.11 27.75
C PRO A 438 11.41 20.55 26.80
N VAL A 439 11.36 19.99 25.57
CA VAL A 439 10.35 20.28 24.55
C VAL A 439 9.99 19.02 23.77
N PRO A 440 8.77 18.88 23.21
CA PRO A 440 8.39 17.74 22.39
C PRO A 440 9.35 17.56 21.19
N LEU A 441 9.61 16.31 20.83
CA LEU A 441 10.45 15.92 19.67
C LEU A 441 11.89 16.46 19.66
N LYS A 442 12.43 16.98 20.78
CA LYS A 442 13.80 17.52 20.87
C LYS A 442 14.88 16.60 20.26
N PRO A 443 14.90 15.27 20.47
CA PRO A 443 15.92 14.39 19.91
C PRO A 443 15.89 14.24 18.37
N ILE A 444 14.81 14.68 17.71
CA ILE A 444 14.58 14.53 16.26
C ILE A 444 14.59 15.88 15.54
N LEU A 445 14.00 16.92 16.15
CA LEU A 445 13.78 18.23 15.52
C LEU A 445 14.54 19.38 16.21
N GLY A 446 15.25 19.10 17.30
CA GLY A 446 15.93 20.12 18.09
C GLY A 446 14.98 21.04 18.86
N GLU A 447 15.56 21.92 19.68
CA GLU A 447 14.80 22.68 20.67
C GLU A 447 13.90 23.77 20.05
N LYS A 448 14.42 24.48 19.04
CA LYS A 448 13.71 25.55 18.31
C LYS A 448 12.41 25.08 17.65
N ILE A 449 12.43 23.88 17.05
CA ILE A 449 11.25 23.32 16.38
C ILE A 449 10.35 22.59 17.38
N GLY A 450 10.93 21.95 18.40
CA GLY A 450 10.18 21.37 19.50
C GLY A 450 9.33 22.40 20.24
N LYS A 451 9.89 23.56 20.61
CA LYS A 451 9.12 24.63 21.25
C LYS A 451 8.00 25.16 20.35
N PHE A 452 8.28 25.41 19.07
CA PHE A 452 7.23 25.79 18.10
C PHE A 452 6.06 24.79 18.05
N LEU A 453 6.33 23.47 18.10
CA LEU A 453 5.29 22.44 18.12
C LEU A 453 4.57 22.34 19.48
N GLN A 454 5.23 22.71 20.57
CA GLN A 454 4.60 22.87 21.88
C GLN A 454 3.65 24.07 21.89
N ASP A 455 4.12 25.26 21.49
CA ASP A 455 3.33 26.49 21.42
C ASP A 455 2.08 26.32 20.55
N LEU A 456 2.22 25.58 19.43
CA LEU A 456 1.11 25.22 18.55
C LEU A 456 0.02 24.39 19.25
N GLN A 457 0.40 23.49 20.16
CA GLN A 457 -0.52 22.62 20.90
C GLN A 457 -1.06 23.28 22.17
N GLU A 458 -0.26 24.09 22.86
CA GLU A 458 -0.69 24.95 23.97
C GLU A 458 -1.76 25.95 23.48
N GLY A 459 -1.57 26.52 22.29
CA GLY A 459 -2.59 27.34 21.60
C GLY A 459 -3.85 26.57 21.17
N ASN A 460 -3.82 25.23 21.14
CA ASN A 460 -5.00 24.36 20.93
C ASN A 460 -5.61 23.86 22.26
N GLY A 461 -5.11 24.30 23.42
CA GLY A 461 -5.61 23.90 24.75
C GLY A 461 -4.96 22.66 25.36
N VAL A 462 -3.93 22.09 24.74
CA VAL A 462 -3.13 21.00 25.33
C VAL A 462 -2.23 21.55 26.44
N LYS A 463 -2.18 20.87 27.58
CA LYS A 463 -1.23 21.16 28.66
C LYS A 463 0.02 20.30 28.53
N PHE A 464 1.18 20.82 28.94
CA PHE A 464 2.44 20.06 28.96
C PHE A 464 3.05 20.05 30.35
N HIS A 465 3.55 18.88 30.76
CA HIS A 465 4.53 18.72 31.84
C HIS A 465 5.80 18.16 31.20
N MET A 466 6.73 19.05 30.86
CA MET A 466 8.04 18.71 30.28
C MET A 466 9.09 18.50 31.38
N GLU A 467 10.23 17.89 31.05
CA GLU A 467 11.27 17.45 31.99
C GLU A 467 10.76 16.55 33.14
N ALA A 468 9.57 15.97 32.96
CA ALA A 468 8.79 15.34 34.00
C ALA A 468 9.14 13.87 34.18
N LYS A 469 9.54 13.51 35.40
CA LYS A 469 9.81 12.11 35.79
C LYS A 469 8.57 11.48 36.41
N ILE A 470 8.08 10.41 35.79
CA ILE A 470 6.92 9.65 36.25
C ILE A 470 7.37 8.63 37.32
N LYS A 471 6.63 8.58 38.42
CA LYS A 471 6.83 7.62 39.52
C LYS A 471 5.93 6.39 39.40
N ASP A 472 4.64 6.59 39.10
CA ASP A 472 3.70 5.56 38.60
C ASP A 472 2.39 6.21 38.11
N ALA A 473 1.46 5.43 37.54
CA ALA A 473 0.04 5.76 37.55
C ALA A 473 -0.59 5.34 38.89
N TYR A 474 -1.49 6.15 39.46
CA TYR A 474 -2.17 5.82 40.72
C TYR A 474 -3.60 5.31 40.46
N PRO A 475 -4.12 4.35 41.26
CA PRO A 475 -5.47 3.82 41.10
C PRO A 475 -6.56 4.86 41.39
N SER A 476 -7.71 4.74 40.74
CA SER A 476 -8.87 5.60 40.92
C SER A 476 -9.59 5.31 42.24
N GLU A 477 -10.02 6.37 42.92
CA GLU A 477 -10.79 6.28 44.18
C GLU A 477 -12.17 5.63 43.99
N LYS A 478 -12.67 5.52 42.74
CA LYS A 478 -13.96 4.92 42.40
C LYS A 478 -13.86 3.44 41.99
N ASP A 479 -12.75 3.03 41.40
CA ASP A 479 -12.44 1.65 40.99
C ASP A 479 -10.92 1.50 40.95
N SER A 480 -10.36 0.72 41.88
CA SER A 480 -8.91 0.53 42.00
C SER A 480 -8.27 -0.27 40.86
N SER A 481 -9.07 -0.84 39.95
CA SER A 481 -8.60 -1.47 38.72
C SER A 481 -8.50 -0.51 37.52
N LEU A 482 -8.90 0.75 37.71
CA LEU A 482 -8.66 1.87 36.81
C LEU A 482 -7.60 2.80 37.42
N ALA A 483 -6.81 3.47 36.57
CA ALA A 483 -6.00 4.61 36.96
C ALA A 483 -6.88 5.86 37.15
N GLY A 484 -6.58 6.65 38.18
CA GLY A 484 -7.16 7.98 38.41
C GLY A 484 -6.22 9.13 38.06
N GLY A 485 -5.01 8.84 37.59
CA GLY A 485 -4.00 9.84 37.20
C GLY A 485 -2.56 9.33 37.25
N ILE A 486 -1.63 10.25 37.01
CA ILE A 486 -0.18 10.04 37.11
C ILE A 486 0.37 10.70 38.38
N LEU A 487 1.29 10.02 39.06
CA LEU A 487 2.15 10.58 40.10
C LEU A 487 3.56 10.79 39.52
N LEU A 488 4.07 12.00 39.66
CA LEU A 488 5.46 12.34 39.32
C LEU A 488 6.41 12.11 40.52
N GLU A 489 7.72 12.07 40.27
CA GLU A 489 8.74 11.87 41.33
C GLU A 489 8.78 13.02 42.37
N ASP A 490 8.43 14.24 41.95
CA ASP A 490 8.33 15.43 42.82
C ASP A 490 7.10 15.42 43.75
N GLY A 491 6.20 14.44 43.60
CA GLY A 491 4.94 14.32 44.33
C GLY A 491 3.72 14.93 43.63
N THR A 492 3.90 15.59 42.48
CA THR A 492 2.82 16.17 41.68
C THR A 492 1.87 15.07 41.20
N LYS A 493 0.56 15.23 41.46
CA LYS A 493 -0.51 14.39 40.91
C LYS A 493 -1.19 15.06 39.73
N ILE A 494 -1.32 14.35 38.61
CA ILE A 494 -1.99 14.79 37.39
C ILE A 494 -3.21 13.87 37.17
N PRO A 495 -4.44 14.30 37.50
CA PRO A 495 -5.65 13.48 37.36
C PRO A 495 -5.95 13.07 35.92
N ALA A 496 -6.47 11.85 35.74
CA ALA A 496 -6.84 11.30 34.44
C ALA A 496 -8.05 10.35 34.56
N ASP A 497 -9.00 10.47 33.62
CA ASP A 497 -10.07 9.50 33.38
C ASP A 497 -9.55 8.30 32.58
N PHE A 498 -8.54 8.51 31.72
CA PHE A 498 -7.73 7.44 31.10
C PHE A 498 -6.35 7.94 30.66
N ILE A 499 -5.42 7.01 30.41
CA ILE A 499 -4.03 7.29 30.06
C ILE A 499 -3.69 6.62 28.72
N VAL A 500 -2.94 7.31 27.85
CA VAL A 500 -2.40 6.74 26.60
C VAL A 500 -0.88 6.82 26.59
N LEU A 501 -0.21 5.71 26.27
CA LEU A 501 1.24 5.60 26.21
C LEU A 501 1.75 5.79 24.77
N GLY A 502 2.44 6.90 24.56
CA GLY A 502 3.18 7.27 23.35
C GLY A 502 4.70 7.17 23.50
N VAL A 503 5.19 6.34 24.43
CA VAL A 503 6.60 6.15 24.83
C VAL A 503 7.45 5.37 23.81
N GLY A 504 7.15 5.54 22.52
CA GLY A 504 7.81 4.86 21.41
C GLY A 504 7.45 3.38 21.29
N VAL A 505 8.21 2.67 20.44
CA VAL A 505 7.97 1.28 20.07
C VAL A 505 9.26 0.44 20.19
N ALA A 506 9.14 -0.88 20.05
CA ALA A 506 10.26 -1.82 19.93
C ALA A 506 10.02 -2.77 18.74
N PRO A 507 11.06 -3.22 18.00
CA PRO A 507 10.96 -4.28 17.02
C PRO A 507 10.19 -5.51 17.53
N ASP A 508 9.24 -6.02 16.74
CA ASP A 508 8.52 -7.25 17.08
C ASP A 508 9.28 -8.48 16.60
N THR A 509 10.36 -8.79 17.31
CA THR A 509 11.36 -9.82 16.94
C THR A 509 11.51 -10.91 18.00
N GLU A 510 10.62 -10.95 19.00
CA GLU A 510 10.67 -11.92 20.11
C GLU A 510 10.75 -13.37 19.62
N PHE A 511 10.00 -13.67 18.55
CA PHE A 511 9.95 -14.99 17.89
C PHE A 511 11.25 -15.40 17.17
N LEU A 512 12.24 -14.50 17.07
CA LEU A 512 13.53 -14.76 16.43
C LEU A 512 14.65 -15.13 17.42
N LYS A 513 14.51 -14.76 18.71
CA LYS A 513 15.57 -14.91 19.73
C LYS A 513 16.12 -16.34 19.84
N ASN A 514 15.22 -17.32 19.78
CA ASN A 514 15.56 -18.74 19.90
C ASN A 514 15.67 -19.45 18.53
N SER A 515 15.66 -18.69 17.42
CA SER A 515 15.71 -19.19 16.04
C SER A 515 17.08 -19.01 15.37
N GLY A 516 18.13 -18.74 16.14
CA GLY A 516 19.49 -18.57 15.63
C GLY A 516 19.69 -17.28 14.80
N PHE A 517 18.93 -16.23 15.10
CA PHE A 517 19.15 -14.89 14.55
C PHE A 517 20.01 -14.06 15.51
N SER A 518 20.98 -13.34 14.97
CA SER A 518 21.67 -12.27 15.71
C SER A 518 20.80 -11.02 15.69
N LEU A 519 20.30 -10.60 16.85
CA LEU A 519 19.53 -9.37 17.01
C LEU A 519 20.41 -8.25 17.55
N GLU A 520 20.14 -7.03 17.10
CA GLU A 520 20.78 -5.81 17.60
C GLU A 520 20.34 -5.48 19.03
N LYS A 521 21.04 -4.55 19.69
CA LYS A 521 20.79 -4.18 21.10
C LYS A 521 19.37 -3.70 21.39
N ASP A 522 18.66 -3.17 20.39
CA ASP A 522 17.26 -2.72 20.50
C ASP A 522 16.24 -3.79 20.05
N GLY A 523 16.70 -4.99 19.72
CA GLY A 523 15.92 -6.10 19.17
C GLY A 523 15.81 -6.10 17.64
N GLY A 524 16.36 -5.11 16.93
CA GLY A 524 16.30 -5.07 15.47
C GLY A 524 17.13 -6.16 14.76
N VAL A 525 16.98 -6.26 13.44
CA VAL A 525 17.67 -7.25 12.59
C VAL A 525 18.60 -6.53 11.62
N SER A 526 19.90 -6.83 11.69
CA SER A 526 20.93 -6.30 10.79
C SER A 526 20.75 -6.85 9.37
N VAL A 527 20.68 -5.98 8.35
CA VAL A 527 20.57 -6.36 6.93
C VAL A 527 21.67 -5.74 6.05
N ASP A 528 21.81 -6.26 4.84
CA ASP A 528 22.62 -5.66 3.76
C ASP A 528 21.83 -4.61 2.95
N GLU A 529 22.45 -4.04 1.92
CA GLU A 529 21.85 -3.05 1.03
C GLU A 529 20.69 -3.59 0.16
N TYR A 530 20.55 -4.92 0.04
CA TYR A 530 19.40 -5.58 -0.61
C TYR A 530 18.34 -6.06 0.39
N LEU A 531 18.51 -5.70 1.67
CA LEU A 531 17.64 -6.03 2.80
C LEU A 531 17.60 -7.53 3.14
N ARG A 532 18.62 -8.29 2.72
CA ARG A 532 18.87 -9.66 3.20
C ARG A 532 19.43 -9.60 4.62
N VAL A 533 19.01 -10.52 5.48
CA VAL A 533 19.56 -10.66 6.83
C VAL A 533 21.03 -11.05 6.73
N LYS A 534 21.92 -10.36 7.47
CA LYS A 534 23.37 -10.62 7.37
C LYS A 534 23.69 -12.08 7.69
N GLY A 535 24.31 -12.77 6.74
CA GLY A 535 24.63 -14.20 6.82
C GLY A 535 23.58 -15.14 6.21
N GLU A 536 22.45 -14.63 5.71
CA GLU A 536 21.36 -15.42 5.13
C GLU A 536 21.16 -15.09 3.64
N GLU A 537 21.19 -16.10 2.77
CA GLU A 537 20.96 -15.89 1.32
C GLU A 537 19.49 -15.64 0.95
N ASN A 538 18.57 -16.21 1.75
CA ASN A 538 17.16 -16.38 1.40
C ASN A 538 16.18 -15.83 2.45
N ILE A 539 16.70 -15.09 3.44
CA ILE A 539 15.90 -14.45 4.49
C ILE A 539 16.13 -12.94 4.43
N TYR A 540 15.06 -12.16 4.46
CA TYR A 540 15.03 -10.70 4.33
C TYR A 540 14.36 -10.09 5.56
N ALA A 541 14.70 -8.86 5.93
CA ALA A 541 14.01 -8.11 6.98
C ALA A 541 13.65 -6.69 6.52
N VAL A 542 12.40 -6.29 6.72
CA VAL A 542 11.80 -5.10 6.08
C VAL A 542 10.90 -4.29 7.03
N GLY A 543 10.87 -2.97 6.84
CA GLY A 543 10.17 -2.05 7.75
C GLY A 543 10.81 -1.95 9.13
N ASP A 544 10.00 -1.62 10.15
CA ASP A 544 10.43 -1.12 11.46
C ASP A 544 11.45 -1.99 12.23
N ILE A 545 11.68 -3.25 11.82
CA ILE A 545 12.67 -4.15 12.44
C ILE A 545 14.09 -4.03 11.84
N ALA A 546 14.24 -3.51 10.63
CA ALA A 546 15.47 -3.65 9.84
C ALA A 546 16.49 -2.53 10.12
N HIS A 547 17.69 -2.90 10.57
CA HIS A 547 18.88 -2.03 10.59
C HIS A 547 19.59 -2.14 9.24
N PHE A 548 19.34 -1.18 8.35
CA PHE A 548 19.89 -1.14 6.99
C PHE A 548 21.06 -0.15 6.89
N PRO A 549 22.06 -0.37 6.03
CA PRO A 549 23.19 0.54 5.87
C PRO A 549 22.74 1.84 5.19
N TYR A 550 22.81 2.98 5.90
CA TYR A 550 22.47 4.27 5.32
C TYR A 550 23.72 5.02 4.83
N MET A 551 23.75 5.32 3.53
CA MET A 551 24.85 6.08 2.93
C MET A 551 24.70 7.61 3.08
N GLY A 552 23.48 8.11 3.31
CA GLY A 552 23.18 9.53 3.08
C GLY A 552 23.18 9.88 1.59
N HIS A 553 23.07 11.16 1.25
CA HIS A 553 23.09 11.62 -0.14
C HIS A 553 24.50 11.98 -0.65
N SER A 554 25.34 12.48 0.25
CA SER A 554 26.76 12.78 0.00
C SER A 554 27.69 11.56 0.15
N GLY A 555 27.14 10.39 0.49
CA GLY A 555 27.92 9.26 1.01
C GLY A 555 28.41 9.45 2.46
N GLY A 556 28.27 10.66 3.03
CA GLY A 556 28.85 11.05 4.32
C GLY A 556 28.31 10.32 5.55
N ALA A 557 27.25 9.51 5.44
CA ALA A 557 26.84 8.61 6.53
C ALA A 557 27.59 7.27 6.54
N ASN A 558 28.46 7.01 5.55
CA ASN A 558 29.43 5.91 5.52
C ASN A 558 28.85 4.51 5.80
N GLY A 559 27.59 4.27 5.42
CA GLY A 559 26.91 2.99 5.62
C GLY A 559 26.51 2.69 7.07
N GLN A 560 26.50 3.70 7.96
CA GLN A 560 26.06 3.53 9.35
C GLN A 560 24.65 2.91 9.39
N PRO A 561 24.42 1.86 10.21
CA PRO A 561 23.14 1.18 10.23
C PRO A 561 22.06 2.07 10.86
N LEU A 562 20.94 2.23 10.16
CA LEU A 562 19.74 2.89 10.67
C LEU A 562 18.56 1.93 10.71
N ARG A 563 17.75 2.04 11.75
CA ARG A 563 16.41 1.46 11.84
C ARG A 563 15.39 2.60 11.87
N ILE A 564 14.50 2.64 10.88
CA ILE A 564 13.58 3.78 10.67
C ILE A 564 12.13 3.29 10.69
N GLU A 565 11.34 3.87 11.60
CA GLU A 565 9.96 3.47 11.92
C GLU A 565 8.94 4.22 11.04
N HIS A 566 9.27 4.45 9.76
CA HIS A 566 8.49 5.29 8.84
C HIS A 566 7.78 4.46 7.75
N TRP A 567 6.51 4.80 7.50
CA TRP A 567 5.62 4.05 6.59
C TRP A 567 6.13 3.97 5.14
N ASN A 568 6.64 5.08 4.59
CA ASN A 568 7.24 5.13 3.25
C ASN A 568 8.46 4.20 3.15
N VAL A 569 9.38 4.29 4.13
CA VAL A 569 10.57 3.43 4.21
C VAL A 569 10.17 1.96 4.32
N ALA A 570 9.18 1.63 5.15
CA ALA A 570 8.71 0.25 5.30
C ALA A 570 8.14 -0.33 3.99
N GLN A 571 7.31 0.41 3.26
CA GLN A 571 6.79 -0.05 1.98
C GLN A 571 7.90 -0.20 0.92
N ASN A 572 8.83 0.76 0.85
CA ASN A 572 9.95 0.68 -0.11
C ASN A 572 10.93 -0.45 0.25
N HIS A 573 11.16 -0.74 1.54
CA HIS A 573 11.89 -1.95 1.97
C HIS A 573 11.23 -3.22 1.43
N GLY A 574 9.89 -3.33 1.50
CA GLY A 574 9.15 -4.45 0.93
C GLY A 574 9.36 -4.59 -0.57
N ARG A 575 9.31 -3.48 -1.31
CA ARG A 575 9.54 -3.44 -2.77
C ARG A 575 10.98 -3.81 -3.14
N THR A 576 12.00 -3.37 -2.39
CA THR A 576 13.41 -3.75 -2.64
C THR A 576 13.66 -5.24 -2.41
N ALA A 577 13.13 -5.82 -1.33
CA ALA A 577 13.23 -7.27 -1.12
C ALA A 577 12.53 -8.05 -2.25
N ALA A 578 11.37 -7.57 -2.71
CA ALA A 578 10.64 -8.15 -3.84
C ALA A 578 11.40 -8.03 -5.18
N LEU A 579 12.10 -6.91 -5.43
CA LEU A 579 12.98 -6.73 -6.58
C LEU A 579 14.12 -7.76 -6.60
N HIS A 580 14.81 -7.92 -5.47
CA HIS A 580 15.90 -8.89 -5.34
C HIS A 580 15.41 -10.34 -5.53
N ILE A 581 14.30 -10.73 -4.89
CA ILE A 581 13.69 -12.07 -5.08
C ILE A 581 13.24 -12.28 -6.54
N SER A 582 12.75 -11.23 -7.21
CA SER A 582 12.32 -11.27 -8.63
C SER A 582 13.48 -11.16 -9.64
N GLY A 583 14.71 -11.46 -9.23
CA GLY A 583 15.90 -11.50 -10.08
C GLY A 583 16.37 -10.13 -10.58
N LYS A 584 15.96 -9.03 -9.94
CA LYS A 584 16.29 -7.64 -10.30
C LYS A 584 16.88 -6.90 -9.09
N PRO A 585 18.00 -7.38 -8.51
CA PRO A 585 18.60 -6.77 -7.33
C PRO A 585 18.94 -5.30 -7.58
N GLN A 586 18.52 -4.44 -6.66
CA GLN A 586 18.83 -3.01 -6.62
C GLN A 586 19.07 -2.65 -5.14
N PRO A 587 20.11 -1.87 -4.80
CA PRO A 587 20.37 -1.47 -3.43
C PRO A 587 19.31 -0.47 -2.94
N PHE A 588 18.96 -0.53 -1.66
CA PHE A 588 18.06 0.43 -1.03
C PHE A 588 18.76 1.78 -0.81
N THR A 589 18.56 2.71 -1.75
CA THR A 589 19.16 4.06 -1.76
C THR A 589 18.16 5.18 -1.51
N ASN A 590 16.90 4.85 -1.22
CA ASN A 590 15.84 5.83 -0.98
C ASN A 590 16.19 6.77 0.19
N VAL A 591 16.08 8.08 -0.05
CA VAL A 591 16.09 9.08 1.01
C VAL A 591 14.85 8.86 1.90
N PRO A 592 14.97 8.71 3.23
CA PRO A 592 13.82 8.51 4.11
C PRO A 592 12.86 9.71 4.04
N ILE A 593 11.55 9.45 3.92
CA ILE A 593 10.48 10.46 3.97
C ILE A 593 9.48 10.10 5.07
N PHE A 594 8.98 11.12 5.78
CA PHE A 594 7.96 11.02 6.83
C PHE A 594 6.98 12.21 6.80
N TRP A 595 5.78 12.02 7.35
CA TRP A 595 4.78 13.06 7.52
C TRP A 595 4.00 12.88 8.83
N SER A 596 3.53 13.99 9.39
CA SER A 596 2.66 14.00 10.58
C SER A 596 1.59 15.08 10.44
N ALA A 597 0.47 14.94 11.15
CA ALA A 597 -0.67 15.87 11.12
C ALA A 597 -1.09 16.26 12.53
N GLN A 598 -0.61 17.41 13.01
CA GLN A 598 -0.74 17.89 14.39
C GLN A 598 -1.40 19.27 14.39
N GLY A 599 -2.64 19.34 13.91
CA GLY A 599 -3.33 20.58 13.54
C GLY A 599 -2.82 21.17 12.22
N LEU A 600 -1.50 21.16 12.03
CA LEU A 600 -0.80 21.51 10.79
C LEU A 600 -0.24 20.28 10.08
N GLN A 601 0.03 20.44 8.78
CA GLN A 601 0.72 19.46 7.95
C GLN A 601 2.23 19.56 8.14
N LEU A 602 2.83 18.51 8.69
CA LEU A 602 4.27 18.38 8.93
C LEU A 602 4.88 17.37 7.94
N ARG A 603 6.12 17.63 7.51
CA ARG A 603 6.91 16.77 6.61
C ARG A 603 8.35 16.68 7.10
N TYR A 604 9.03 15.58 6.80
CA TYR A 604 10.46 15.40 7.07
C TYR A 604 11.12 14.51 6.01
N CYS A 605 12.36 14.81 5.60
CA CYS A 605 13.20 13.90 4.81
C CYS A 605 14.68 13.92 5.23
N GLY A 606 15.42 12.88 4.85
CA GLY A 606 16.82 12.68 5.22
C GLY A 606 16.98 12.07 6.62
N ASN A 607 18.19 12.15 7.18
CA ASN A 607 18.45 11.72 8.55
C ASN A 607 19.72 12.37 9.12
N THR A 608 19.66 12.90 10.35
CA THR A 608 20.79 13.52 11.04
C THR A 608 21.67 12.51 11.79
N VAL A 609 21.94 11.33 11.21
CA VAL A 609 22.77 10.27 11.83
C VAL A 609 24.18 10.76 12.20
N ASN A 610 24.71 11.68 11.40
CA ASN A 610 25.99 12.34 11.63
C ASN A 610 25.94 13.48 12.66
N GLY A 611 24.77 13.78 13.23
CA GLY A 611 24.46 15.05 13.90
C GLY A 611 24.26 16.22 12.93
N TYR A 612 24.01 17.40 13.49
CA TYR A 612 23.95 18.69 12.80
C TYR A 612 24.51 19.78 13.73
N ASP A 613 24.94 20.91 13.18
CA ASP A 613 25.49 22.06 13.90
C ASP A 613 24.65 23.34 13.77
N ASP A 614 23.72 23.41 12.81
CA ASP A 614 22.87 24.58 12.60
C ASP A 614 21.53 24.19 11.91
N ILE A 615 20.55 25.10 11.96
CA ILE A 615 19.22 24.97 11.35
C ILE A 615 18.88 26.24 10.56
N VAL A 616 19.13 26.21 9.25
CA VAL A 616 18.68 27.27 8.33
C VAL A 616 17.17 27.22 8.19
N ILE A 617 16.49 28.38 8.17
CA ILE A 617 15.04 28.49 7.99
C ILE A 617 14.74 29.20 6.66
N GLN A 618 13.82 28.65 5.86
CA GLN A 618 13.20 29.35 4.72
C GLN A 618 11.70 29.49 4.95
N GLY A 619 11.13 30.65 4.62
CA GLY A 619 9.75 31.00 4.96
C GLY A 619 9.63 31.58 6.37
N SER A 620 8.44 31.50 6.97
CA SER A 620 8.11 32.18 8.22
C SER A 620 7.57 31.20 9.28
N MET A 621 8.18 31.21 10.46
CA MET A 621 7.72 30.44 11.61
C MET A 621 6.45 31.06 12.23
N GLU A 622 6.32 32.39 12.19
CA GLU A 622 5.15 33.13 12.69
C GLU A 622 3.89 32.81 11.85
N ASP A 623 4.01 32.84 10.52
CA ASP A 623 2.95 32.42 9.58
C ASP A 623 2.70 30.91 9.57
N LYS A 624 3.47 30.14 10.35
CA LYS A 624 3.42 28.67 10.42
C LYS A 624 3.61 28.02 9.04
N LYS A 625 4.48 28.60 8.21
CA LYS A 625 4.76 28.24 6.80
C LYS A 625 6.26 28.34 6.51
N PHE A 626 7.01 27.30 6.85
CA PHE A 626 8.46 27.28 6.71
C PHE A 626 9.05 25.89 6.47
N ALA A 627 10.27 25.85 5.93
CA ALA A 627 11.16 24.71 5.96
C ALA A 627 12.37 24.99 6.86
N ALA A 628 12.86 23.94 7.51
CA ALA A 628 14.02 23.95 8.40
C ALA A 628 15.04 22.90 7.93
N PHE A 629 16.25 23.34 7.61
CA PHE A 629 17.31 22.54 7.01
C PHE A 629 18.39 22.29 8.06
N TYR A 630 18.54 21.05 8.50
CA TYR A 630 19.54 20.65 9.49
C TYR A 630 20.87 20.43 8.77
N THR A 631 21.88 21.26 9.06
CA THR A 631 23.16 21.23 8.35
C THR A 631 24.29 20.71 9.24
N LYS A 632 25.26 20.05 8.64
CA LYS A 632 26.57 19.77 9.25
C LYS A 632 27.65 20.37 8.36
N GLY A 633 28.28 21.45 8.82
CA GLY A 633 29.05 22.34 7.96
C GLY A 633 28.19 22.81 6.78
N GLU A 634 28.68 22.58 5.56
CA GLU A 634 27.96 22.93 4.34
C GLU A 634 26.89 21.90 3.89
N GLU A 635 26.85 20.69 4.47
CA GLU A 635 25.94 19.63 4.02
C GLU A 635 24.60 19.63 4.76
N VAL A 636 23.48 19.77 4.05
CA VAL A 636 22.15 19.52 4.60
C VAL A 636 21.97 18.01 4.85
N GLN A 637 21.82 17.59 6.11
CA GLN A 637 21.62 16.19 6.50
C GLN A 637 20.13 15.79 6.48
N ALA A 638 19.23 16.74 6.79
CA ALA A 638 17.79 16.52 6.80
C ALA A 638 17.01 17.84 6.56
N VAL A 639 15.73 17.73 6.18
CA VAL A 639 14.81 18.86 6.03
C VAL A 639 13.47 18.55 6.68
N PHE A 640 13.00 19.44 7.54
CA PHE A 640 11.64 19.47 8.10
C PHE A 640 10.83 20.59 7.46
N SER A 641 9.51 20.49 7.39
CA SER A 641 8.66 21.63 7.03
C SER A 641 7.27 21.61 7.63
N VAL A 642 6.73 22.80 7.86
CA VAL A 642 5.35 23.08 8.27
C VAL A 642 4.67 23.83 7.13
N GLN A 643 3.65 23.24 6.50
CA GLN A 643 2.87 23.85 5.41
C GLN A 643 3.66 24.45 4.23
N TYR A 644 4.90 23.99 3.98
CA TYR A 644 5.81 24.54 2.97
C TYR A 644 6.07 23.57 1.81
N ASP A 645 5.06 22.75 1.47
CA ASP A 645 5.11 21.79 0.35
C ASP A 645 5.43 22.53 -0.99
N PRO A 646 6.21 21.95 -1.91
CA PRO A 646 6.83 20.63 -1.86
C PRO A 646 8.26 20.61 -1.26
N ALA A 647 8.67 21.57 -0.42
CA ALA A 647 10.08 21.74 -0.06
C ALA A 647 10.81 20.48 0.44
N VAL A 648 10.15 19.65 1.25
CA VAL A 648 10.72 18.37 1.72
C VAL A 648 10.82 17.32 0.62
N THR A 649 9.78 17.11 -0.20
CA THR A 649 9.83 16.13 -1.30
C THR A 649 10.76 16.59 -2.44
N LYS A 650 10.91 17.90 -2.61
CA LYS A 650 11.91 18.54 -3.48
C LYS A 650 13.33 18.34 -2.98
N SER A 651 13.59 18.57 -1.69
CA SER A 651 14.87 18.28 -1.05
C SER A 651 15.22 16.79 -1.14
N SER A 652 14.25 15.91 -0.95
CA SER A 652 14.44 14.46 -1.05
C SER A 652 14.86 14.00 -2.45
N GLU A 653 14.33 14.57 -3.52
CA GLU A 653 14.77 14.25 -4.88
C GLU A 653 16.11 14.91 -5.22
N LEU A 654 16.37 16.14 -4.76
CA LEU A 654 17.69 16.78 -4.89
C LEU A 654 18.79 15.96 -4.19
N MET A 655 18.50 15.44 -3.00
CA MET A 655 19.34 14.46 -2.30
C MET A 655 19.51 13.18 -3.13
N ARG A 656 18.44 12.57 -3.64
CA ARG A 656 18.51 11.35 -4.48
C ARG A 656 19.43 11.49 -5.69
N VAL A 657 19.51 12.68 -6.31
CA VAL A 657 20.34 12.93 -7.50
C VAL A 657 21.67 13.63 -7.22
N GLY A 658 22.08 13.78 -5.95
CA GLY A 658 23.35 14.40 -5.57
C GLY A 658 23.43 15.92 -5.82
N GLN A 659 22.29 16.62 -5.88
CA GLN A 659 22.17 18.05 -6.19
C GLN A 659 21.61 18.88 -5.03
N MET A 660 21.62 18.37 -3.79
CA MET A 660 21.16 19.14 -2.64
C MET A 660 22.05 20.38 -2.44
N PRO A 661 21.50 21.61 -2.45
CA PRO A 661 22.30 22.82 -2.29
C PRO A 661 23.06 22.84 -0.96
N LYS A 662 24.24 23.45 -0.96
CA LYS A 662 25.02 23.68 0.25
C LYS A 662 24.35 24.71 1.16
N LYS A 663 24.64 24.66 2.46
CA LYS A 663 24.19 25.61 3.48
C LYS A 663 24.31 27.07 3.02
N SER A 664 25.48 27.48 2.53
CA SER A 664 25.72 28.83 2.01
C SER A 664 24.74 29.28 0.91
N GLN A 665 24.29 28.36 0.07
CA GLN A 665 23.40 28.64 -1.07
C GLN A 665 21.93 28.76 -0.66
N LEU A 666 21.53 28.23 0.51
CA LEU A 666 20.14 28.28 0.98
C LEU A 666 19.65 29.69 1.35
N ALA A 667 20.55 30.67 1.47
CA ALA A 667 20.19 32.08 1.65
C ALA A 667 19.76 32.76 0.35
N GLU A 668 20.20 32.24 -0.80
CA GLU A 668 20.07 32.89 -2.12
C GLU A 668 18.94 32.29 -2.98
N MET A 669 18.36 31.15 -2.59
CA MET A 669 17.35 30.43 -3.38
C MET A 669 16.25 29.77 -2.52
N ASP A 670 14.98 29.91 -2.93
CA ASP A 670 13.89 29.08 -2.39
C ASP A 670 14.04 27.64 -2.90
N ILE A 671 14.15 26.67 -2.00
CA ILE A 671 14.38 25.26 -2.36
C ILE A 671 13.30 24.69 -3.30
N LYS A 672 12.05 25.17 -3.21
CA LYS A 672 10.95 24.71 -4.09
C LYS A 672 11.25 24.98 -5.57
N ASN A 673 12.00 26.06 -5.83
CA ASN A 673 12.38 26.54 -7.16
C ASN A 673 13.78 26.07 -7.61
N ALA A 674 14.56 25.40 -6.75
CA ALA A 674 15.88 24.91 -7.10
C ALA A 674 15.83 24.00 -8.36
N PRO A 675 16.78 24.09 -9.29
CA PRO A 675 16.77 23.24 -10.48
C PRO A 675 16.98 21.77 -10.11
N LEU A 676 16.32 20.86 -10.83
CA LEU A 676 16.72 19.45 -10.92
C LEU A 676 17.30 19.26 -12.32
N THR A 677 18.63 19.28 -12.43
CA THR A 677 19.31 18.96 -13.69
C THR A 677 19.49 17.46 -13.83
N LYS A 678 19.95 16.99 -14.98
CA LYS A 678 20.46 15.60 -15.06
C LYS A 678 21.57 15.41 -14.02
N PRO A 679 21.70 14.21 -13.41
CA PRO A 679 22.92 13.84 -12.70
C PRO A 679 24.15 14.13 -13.58
N LEU A 680 25.21 14.65 -12.96
CA LEU A 680 26.52 14.63 -13.59
C LEU A 680 26.95 13.16 -13.66
N VAL A 681 27.25 12.69 -14.88
CA VAL A 681 27.57 11.28 -15.20
C VAL A 681 29.04 11.00 -14.97
#